data_AF-A0A743NBQ0-F1
#
_entry.id   AF-A0A743NBQ0-F1
#
_cell.length_a   1.000
_cell.length_b   1.000
_cell.length_c   1.000
_cell.angle_alpha   90.00
_cell.angle_beta   90.00
_cell.angle_gamma   90.00
#
_symmetry.space_group_name_H-M   'P 1'
#
loop_
_entity.id
_entity.type
_entity.pdbx_description
1 polymer ?
#
loop_
_entity_poly.entity_id
_entity_poly.type
_entity_poly.pdbx_seq_one_letter_code
_entity_poly.pdbx_strand_id
1 'polypeptide(L)'
;MQDNSAINMEAASALAQDLDSLLNQHFRGRVVRKDLTKQLKEGANVPVYVLEYLLGMYCASDDGEVVEQGLQSVKRILADNYVRPDEAEKVKSLIRERGSYKIIDKVTVKLNQKKDVYEAQLSNLGIKDALVPPQMVKDNEKLLTGGIWCMITVNYFFEEGQKTSPFSLMTLKPIQMPNMDMEEVFTARTHFSRDQWIDVLLRSVGMEPANIEQRTKWHLITRMIPFVENNYNVCELGPRGTGKSHVYKECSPNSLLVSGGQTTVANLFYNMASRQIGLVGMWDVVAFDEVAGITFKDKDGVQIMKDYMASGSFSRGRDSIEGKASMVFVGNINQSVETLVKTSHLLAPFPAAMIDTAFFDRFHAYIPGWEIPKMRPEFFTNRYGLITDYLAEYMREMRKRSFSDAIDKFYKLGNNLNQRDVIAVRRTVSGLLKLLHPNGSYSKEDVRVCLTYAMEARRRVKEQLKKLGGLEFFDVNFSYIDNETLEEFFVSVPEQGGSELIPAGMPKPGVVHLVTQAESGMTGLYRFETQMTAGNGKHSVSGLGSSTSAKEAIRVGFDYFKGNLSRVSATAKFSEHEYHLHVVELHNTGPSTATSLATLIALCSVLLAKPVQEQMVVLGSMTLGGVINPVQDLAASLQLAFDSGAKKVLLPMSSAVDIPTVPVELFTKFQVSFYSEPVDAVYKALGVN
;
A
#
# COMPACT_ATOMS: atom_id res chain seq x y z
N MET A 1 38.26 -17.24 37.41
CA MET A 1 37.96 -16.19 36.42
C MET A 1 38.37 -16.55 34.98
N GLN A 2 38.58 -17.83 34.64
CA GLN A 2 38.92 -18.25 33.26
C GLN A 2 37.88 -19.17 32.59
N ASP A 3 36.81 -19.58 33.27
CA ASP A 3 35.74 -20.41 32.67
C ASP A 3 34.56 -19.61 32.08
N ASN A 4 34.41 -18.33 32.45
CA ASN A 4 33.30 -17.50 31.93
C ASN A 4 33.57 -16.88 30.55
N SER A 5 34.80 -16.98 30.02
CA SER A 5 35.12 -16.51 28.67
C SER A 5 34.84 -17.56 27.60
N ALA A 6 34.91 -18.86 27.94
CA ALA A 6 34.60 -19.95 27.01
C ALA A 6 33.08 -20.09 26.78
N ILE A 7 32.29 -19.98 27.85
CA ILE A 7 30.82 -20.03 27.77
C ILE A 7 30.25 -18.79 27.04
N ASN A 8 30.88 -17.62 27.22
CA ASN A 8 30.54 -16.42 26.46
C ASN A 8 31.06 -16.44 25.01
N MET A 9 32.11 -17.23 24.71
CA MET A 9 32.52 -17.49 23.32
C MET A 9 31.62 -18.50 22.62
N GLU A 10 31.06 -19.50 23.29
CA GLU A 10 30.05 -20.38 22.67
C GLU A 10 28.75 -19.61 22.39
N ALA A 11 28.30 -18.74 23.30
CA ALA A 11 27.15 -17.86 23.09
C ALA A 11 27.39 -16.76 22.04
N ALA A 12 28.64 -16.30 21.88
CA ALA A 12 29.04 -15.37 20.81
C ALA A 12 29.45 -16.08 19.50
N SER A 13 29.66 -17.40 19.52
CA SER A 13 29.90 -18.24 18.33
C SER A 13 28.61 -18.62 17.59
N ALA A 14 27.45 -18.25 18.14
CA ALA A 14 26.23 -18.00 17.38
C ALA A 14 26.36 -16.77 16.47
N LEU A 15 27.54 -16.58 15.86
CA LEU A 15 27.71 -15.91 14.58
C LEU A 15 26.57 -16.38 13.68
N ALA A 16 25.67 -15.44 13.40
CA ALA A 16 24.43 -15.62 12.66
C ALA A 16 24.52 -16.78 11.67
N GLN A 17 23.91 -17.91 12.02
CA GLN A 17 23.78 -19.03 11.09
C GLN A 17 23.20 -18.46 9.79
N ASP A 18 23.88 -18.74 8.69
CA ASP A 18 23.43 -18.32 7.36
C ASP A 18 21.98 -18.78 7.16
N LEU A 19 21.15 -17.92 6.57
CA LEU A 19 19.71 -18.15 6.46
C LEU A 19 19.41 -19.45 5.69
N ASP A 20 20.28 -19.82 4.75
CA ASP A 20 20.21 -21.07 4.01
C ASP A 20 20.39 -22.29 4.92
N SER A 21 21.32 -22.24 5.89
CA SER A 21 21.53 -23.32 6.86
C SER A 21 20.33 -23.47 7.78
N LEU A 22 19.79 -22.35 8.29
CA LEU A 22 18.57 -22.35 9.11
C LEU A 22 17.37 -22.95 8.37
N LEU A 23 17.19 -22.58 7.11
CA LEU A 23 16.12 -23.11 6.25
C LEU A 23 16.27 -24.61 6.00
N ASN A 24 17.48 -25.08 5.69
CA ASN A 24 17.71 -26.52 5.47
C ASN A 24 17.59 -27.34 6.75
N GLN A 25 17.93 -26.77 7.91
CA GLN A 25 17.80 -27.42 9.21
C GLN A 25 16.33 -27.55 9.67
N HIS A 26 15.57 -26.45 9.60
CA HIS A 26 14.23 -26.38 10.20
C HIS A 26 13.08 -26.63 9.22
N PHE A 27 13.33 -26.54 7.92
CA PHE A 27 12.34 -26.74 6.85
C PHE A 27 12.81 -27.78 5.82
N ARG A 28 13.48 -28.84 6.27
CA ARG A 28 14.02 -29.89 5.40
C ARG A 28 12.93 -30.49 4.51
N GLY A 29 13.14 -30.49 3.19
CA GLY A 29 12.15 -30.96 2.22
C GLY A 29 10.92 -30.04 2.06
N ARG A 30 10.97 -28.83 2.60
CA ARG A 30 9.98 -27.73 2.42
C ARG A 30 10.60 -26.50 1.78
N VAL A 31 11.91 -26.51 1.53
CA VAL A 31 12.68 -25.44 0.90
C VAL A 31 13.27 -25.90 -0.42
N VAL A 32 13.50 -24.95 -1.31
CA VAL A 32 14.10 -25.18 -2.62
C VAL A 32 15.02 -24.02 -2.97
N ARG A 33 16.11 -24.30 -3.69
CA ARG A 33 16.96 -23.25 -4.25
C ARG A 33 16.26 -22.57 -5.43
N LYS A 34 16.08 -21.25 -5.34
CA LYS A 34 15.30 -20.49 -6.33
C LYS A 34 16.04 -20.29 -7.67
N ASP A 35 17.37 -20.44 -7.70
CA ASP A 35 18.15 -20.43 -8.94
C ASP A 35 17.83 -21.61 -9.86
N LEU A 36 17.66 -22.81 -9.31
CA LEU A 36 17.25 -24.01 -10.06
C LEU A 36 15.88 -23.81 -10.71
N THR A 37 14.94 -23.19 -9.97
CA THR A 37 13.62 -22.85 -10.49
C THR A 37 13.71 -21.90 -11.69
N LYS A 38 14.55 -20.86 -11.60
CA LYS A 38 14.78 -19.92 -12.71
C LYS A 38 15.35 -20.62 -13.95
N GLN A 39 16.37 -21.46 -13.75
CA GLN A 39 17.01 -22.22 -14.83
C GLN A 39 16.01 -23.11 -15.57
N LEU A 40 15.07 -23.73 -14.87
CA LEU A 40 14.03 -24.57 -15.50
C LEU A 40 12.95 -23.75 -16.20
N LYS A 41 12.58 -22.57 -15.68
CA LYS A 41 11.53 -21.72 -16.24
C LYS A 41 11.90 -21.16 -17.62
N GLU A 42 13.18 -21.01 -17.92
CA GLU A 42 13.66 -20.62 -19.26
C GLU A 42 13.41 -21.71 -20.31
N GLY A 43 13.38 -22.98 -19.91
CA GLY A 43 13.23 -24.13 -20.82
C GLY A 43 11.80 -24.68 -20.97
N ALA A 44 10.88 -24.33 -20.06
CA ALA A 44 9.52 -24.87 -20.04
C ALA A 44 8.50 -23.84 -19.52
N ASN A 45 7.39 -23.65 -20.24
CA ASN A 45 6.29 -22.77 -19.84
C ASN A 45 5.37 -23.44 -18.80
N VAL A 46 5.94 -23.74 -17.63
CA VAL A 46 5.30 -24.48 -16.54
C VAL A 46 5.15 -23.55 -15.33
N PRO A 47 4.04 -23.60 -14.57
CA PRO A 47 3.89 -22.79 -13.36
C PRO A 47 5.01 -23.05 -12.35
N VAL A 48 5.46 -22.00 -11.65
CA VAL A 48 6.59 -22.06 -10.70
C VAL A 48 6.38 -23.12 -9.62
N TYR A 49 5.20 -23.21 -9.04
CA TYR A 49 4.90 -24.21 -7.99
C TYR A 49 5.03 -25.66 -8.50
N VAL A 50 4.79 -25.94 -9.78
CA VAL A 50 5.00 -27.28 -10.37
C VAL A 50 6.49 -27.58 -10.47
N LEU A 51 7.30 -26.60 -10.92
CA LEU A 51 8.75 -26.74 -10.99
C LEU A 51 9.35 -26.97 -9.60
N GLU A 52 8.94 -26.16 -8.63
CA GLU A 52 9.42 -26.24 -7.25
C GLU A 52 8.99 -27.53 -6.54
N TYR A 53 7.80 -28.06 -6.85
CA TYR A 53 7.39 -29.38 -6.35
C TYR A 53 8.30 -30.49 -6.86
N LEU A 54 8.62 -30.49 -8.16
CA LEU A 54 9.53 -31.48 -8.75
C LEU A 54 10.94 -31.31 -8.18
N LEU A 55 11.45 -30.08 -8.10
CA LEU A 55 12.73 -29.80 -7.46
C LEU A 55 12.75 -30.21 -5.99
N GLY A 56 11.67 -29.98 -5.23
CA GLY A 56 11.55 -30.41 -3.84
C GLY A 56 11.54 -31.94 -3.67
N MET A 57 11.13 -32.70 -4.70
CA MET A 57 11.20 -34.17 -4.69
C MET A 57 12.58 -34.72 -5.05
N TYR A 58 13.25 -34.12 -6.03
CA TYR A 58 14.47 -34.69 -6.61
C TYR A 58 15.76 -33.96 -6.21
N CYS A 59 15.67 -32.74 -5.68
CA CYS A 59 16.79 -31.86 -5.32
C CYS A 59 16.77 -31.45 -3.84
N ALA A 60 16.22 -32.29 -2.95
CA ALA A 60 16.06 -32.00 -1.50
C ALA A 60 17.36 -32.10 -0.67
N SER A 61 18.53 -32.01 -1.31
CA SER A 61 19.84 -32.13 -0.69
C SER A 61 20.65 -30.84 -0.90
N ASP A 62 21.60 -30.61 -0.01
CA ASP A 62 22.64 -29.59 -0.07
C ASP A 62 23.91 -30.07 -0.80
N ASP A 63 24.01 -31.37 -1.12
CA ASP A 63 25.08 -31.96 -1.91
C ASP A 63 24.93 -31.58 -3.40
N GLY A 64 25.97 -30.94 -3.96
CA GLY A 64 25.97 -30.44 -5.33
C GLY A 64 25.81 -31.53 -6.40
N GLU A 65 26.36 -32.73 -6.20
CA GLU A 65 26.22 -33.84 -7.14
C GLU A 65 24.80 -34.41 -7.13
N VAL A 66 24.23 -34.57 -5.93
CA VAL A 66 22.84 -35.04 -5.76
C VAL A 66 21.86 -34.06 -6.40
N VAL A 67 22.09 -32.76 -6.19
CA VAL A 67 21.26 -31.70 -6.79
C VAL A 67 21.35 -31.70 -8.32
N GLU A 68 22.53 -31.86 -8.91
CA GLU A 68 22.68 -31.90 -10.37
C GLU A 68 21.98 -33.13 -10.97
N GLN A 69 22.15 -34.32 -10.37
CA GLN A 69 21.44 -35.53 -10.79
C GLN A 69 19.91 -35.37 -10.67
N GLY A 70 19.46 -34.74 -9.58
CA GLY A 70 18.07 -34.37 -9.36
C GLY A 70 17.55 -33.45 -10.47
N LEU A 71 18.30 -32.41 -10.81
CA LEU A 71 17.95 -31.46 -11.87
C LEU A 71 17.82 -32.13 -13.23
N GLN A 72 18.75 -33.03 -13.59
CA GLN A 72 18.66 -33.80 -14.84
C GLN A 72 17.43 -34.71 -14.87
N SER A 73 17.06 -35.30 -13.73
CA SER A 73 15.84 -36.09 -13.58
C SER A 73 14.59 -35.23 -13.80
N VAL A 74 14.55 -34.02 -13.23
CA VAL A 74 13.43 -33.07 -13.43
C VAL A 74 13.32 -32.63 -14.89
N LYS A 75 14.45 -32.30 -15.55
CA LYS A 75 14.47 -31.95 -16.98
C LYS A 75 13.90 -33.08 -17.84
N ARG A 76 14.27 -34.33 -17.56
CA ARG A 76 13.74 -35.51 -18.25
C ARG A 76 12.24 -35.69 -18.04
N ILE A 77 11.76 -35.59 -16.79
CA ILE A 77 10.32 -35.68 -16.48
C ILE A 77 9.52 -34.61 -17.22
N LEU A 78 10.01 -33.36 -17.25
CA LEU A 78 9.33 -32.29 -17.99
C LEU A 78 9.33 -32.56 -19.50
N ALA A 79 10.45 -33.00 -20.07
CA ALA A 79 10.54 -33.30 -21.50
C ALA A 79 9.62 -34.47 -21.92
N ASP A 80 9.54 -35.52 -21.10
CA ASP A 80 8.83 -36.76 -21.45
C ASP A 80 7.33 -36.71 -21.08
N ASN A 81 6.97 -35.98 -20.03
CA ASN A 81 5.61 -36.02 -19.45
C ASN A 81 4.83 -34.71 -19.58
N TYR A 82 5.46 -33.53 -19.70
CA TYR A 82 4.70 -32.29 -19.82
C TYR A 82 4.08 -32.15 -21.21
N VAL A 83 2.75 -32.02 -21.27
CA VAL A 83 2.06 -31.84 -22.55
C VAL A 83 2.14 -30.39 -22.97
N ARG A 84 2.77 -30.13 -24.12
CA ARG A 84 2.68 -28.83 -24.80
C ARG A 84 1.40 -28.80 -25.63
N PRO A 85 0.57 -27.73 -25.57
CA PRO A 85 -0.71 -27.69 -26.29
C PRO A 85 -0.60 -27.91 -27.80
N ASP A 86 0.49 -27.50 -28.43
CA ASP A 86 0.79 -27.71 -29.85
C ASP A 86 1.16 -29.16 -30.20
N GLU A 87 1.63 -29.94 -29.22
CA GLU A 87 1.95 -31.37 -29.37
C GLU A 87 0.83 -32.30 -28.88
N ALA A 88 -0.33 -31.76 -28.50
CA ALA A 88 -1.41 -32.52 -27.87
C ALA A 88 -1.86 -33.74 -28.69
N GLU A 89 -2.01 -33.60 -30.02
CA GLU A 89 -2.42 -34.71 -30.90
C GLU A 89 -1.35 -35.83 -30.99
N LYS A 90 -0.08 -35.46 -30.96
CA LYS A 90 1.03 -36.42 -30.92
C LYS A 90 0.97 -37.25 -29.63
N VAL A 91 0.73 -36.59 -28.50
CA VAL A 91 0.60 -37.26 -27.20
C VAL A 91 -0.65 -38.15 -27.17
N LYS A 92 -1.80 -37.71 -27.73
CA LYS A 92 -2.99 -38.56 -27.87
C LYS A 92 -2.73 -39.81 -28.71
N SER A 93 -2.02 -39.69 -29.83
CA SER A 93 -1.61 -40.85 -30.65
C SER A 93 -0.76 -41.81 -29.84
N LEU A 94 0.19 -41.29 -29.05
CA LEU A 94 1.08 -42.09 -28.24
C LEU A 94 0.36 -42.81 -27.09
N ILE A 95 -0.63 -42.17 -26.45
CA ILE A 95 -1.52 -42.83 -25.47
C ILE A 95 -2.30 -43.97 -26.16
N ARG A 96 -2.85 -43.73 -27.36
CA ARG A 96 -3.60 -44.73 -28.11
C ARG A 96 -2.73 -45.93 -28.50
N GLU A 97 -1.52 -45.69 -29.00
CA GLU A 97 -0.60 -46.74 -29.45
C GLU A 97 -0.03 -47.56 -28.30
N ARG A 98 0.26 -46.93 -27.16
CA ARG A 98 0.83 -47.60 -25.98
C ARG A 98 -0.22 -48.13 -25.01
N GLY A 99 -1.50 -47.79 -25.21
CA GLY A 99 -2.60 -48.11 -24.31
C GLY A 99 -2.65 -47.24 -23.04
N SER A 100 -1.49 -46.82 -22.51
CA SER A 100 -1.39 -45.86 -21.42
C SER A 100 -0.16 -44.95 -21.57
N TYR A 101 -0.27 -43.72 -21.06
CA TYR A 101 0.87 -42.82 -20.98
C TYR A 101 0.77 -41.88 -19.78
N LYS A 102 1.93 -41.60 -19.18
CA LYS A 102 2.04 -40.69 -18.03
C LYS A 102 2.29 -39.28 -18.51
N ILE A 103 1.51 -38.33 -18.03
CA ILE A 103 1.63 -36.91 -18.38
C ILE A 103 1.48 -35.99 -17.17
N ILE A 104 1.92 -34.75 -17.32
CA ILE A 104 1.66 -33.64 -16.41
C ILE A 104 0.67 -32.70 -17.11
N ASP A 105 -0.51 -32.53 -16.52
CA ASP A 105 -1.55 -31.65 -17.04
C ASP A 105 -2.39 -31.07 -15.88
N LYS A 106 -3.10 -29.98 -16.15
CA LYS A 106 -4.12 -29.44 -15.25
C LYS A 106 -5.44 -30.16 -15.47
N VAL A 107 -5.91 -30.84 -14.43
CA VAL A 107 -7.11 -31.68 -14.42
C VAL A 107 -8.25 -30.97 -13.72
N THR A 108 -9.36 -30.76 -14.41
CA THR A 108 -10.63 -30.29 -13.83
C THR A 108 -11.68 -31.37 -14.04
N VAL A 109 -12.47 -31.72 -13.02
CA VAL A 109 -13.50 -32.76 -13.11
C VAL A 109 -14.89 -32.17 -13.01
N LYS A 110 -15.85 -32.75 -13.73
CA LYS A 110 -17.28 -32.44 -13.64
C LYS A 110 -18.10 -33.73 -13.58
N LEU A 111 -19.24 -33.68 -12.90
CA LEU A 111 -20.22 -34.77 -12.93
C LEU A 111 -21.11 -34.63 -14.17
N ASN A 112 -21.05 -35.62 -15.07
CA ASN A 112 -21.96 -35.73 -16.19
C ASN A 112 -23.23 -36.48 -15.75
N GLN A 113 -24.25 -35.73 -15.32
CA GLN A 113 -25.51 -36.28 -14.80
C GLN A 113 -26.29 -37.11 -15.83
N LYS A 114 -26.06 -36.92 -17.14
CA LYS A 114 -26.76 -37.69 -18.19
C LYS A 114 -26.21 -39.10 -18.31
N LYS A 115 -24.91 -39.27 -18.05
CA LYS A 115 -24.19 -40.55 -18.14
C LYS A 115 -23.89 -41.15 -16.76
N ASP A 116 -24.13 -40.39 -15.70
CA ASP A 116 -23.78 -40.70 -14.31
C ASP A 116 -22.31 -41.07 -14.11
N VAL A 117 -21.42 -40.26 -14.69
CA VAL A 117 -19.95 -40.46 -14.60
C VAL A 117 -19.24 -39.14 -14.33
N TYR A 118 -18.05 -39.23 -13.73
CA TYR A 118 -17.14 -38.10 -13.66
C TYR A 118 -16.28 -38.01 -14.93
N GLU A 119 -16.26 -36.83 -15.52
CA GLU A 119 -15.51 -36.50 -16.74
C GLU A 119 -14.44 -35.44 -16.39
N ALA A 120 -13.18 -35.77 -16.67
CA ALA A 120 -12.03 -34.90 -16.56
C ALA A 120 -11.80 -34.12 -17.86
N GLN A 121 -11.58 -32.83 -17.70
CA GLN A 121 -10.99 -31.94 -18.67
C GLN A 121 -9.49 -31.82 -18.39
N LEU A 122 -8.68 -32.19 -19.39
CA LEU A 122 -7.23 -32.09 -19.42
C LEU A 122 -6.86 -30.86 -20.25
N SER A 123 -6.28 -29.86 -19.59
CA SER A 123 -6.16 -28.51 -20.15
C SER A 123 -5.21 -28.45 -21.35
N ASN A 124 -4.03 -29.05 -21.24
CA ASN A 124 -3.00 -29.02 -22.28
C ASN A 124 -3.22 -30.12 -23.32
N LEU A 125 -3.63 -31.32 -22.90
CA LEU A 125 -3.97 -32.40 -23.83
C LEU A 125 -5.27 -32.10 -24.60
N GLY A 126 -6.11 -31.20 -24.12
CA GLY A 126 -7.33 -30.75 -24.80
C GLY A 126 -8.46 -31.79 -24.80
N ILE A 127 -8.39 -32.80 -23.94
CA ILE A 127 -9.47 -33.78 -23.72
C ILE A 127 -10.47 -33.17 -22.74
N LYS A 128 -11.78 -33.32 -23.00
CA LYS A 128 -12.83 -32.68 -22.19
C LYS A 128 -13.71 -33.66 -21.42
N ASP A 129 -13.56 -34.94 -21.69
CA ASP A 129 -14.50 -35.98 -21.29
C ASP A 129 -13.83 -37.27 -20.78
N ALA A 130 -12.56 -37.22 -20.36
CA ALA A 130 -11.84 -38.41 -19.89
C ALA A 130 -12.52 -38.99 -18.64
N LEU A 131 -12.80 -40.29 -18.60
CA LEU A 131 -13.48 -40.90 -17.46
C LEU A 131 -12.60 -40.88 -16.19
N VAL A 132 -13.20 -40.58 -15.04
CA VAL A 132 -12.52 -40.54 -13.75
C VAL A 132 -13.19 -41.48 -12.75
N PRO A 133 -12.42 -42.35 -12.07
CA PRO A 133 -12.96 -43.17 -10.99
C PRO A 133 -13.52 -42.31 -9.84
N PRO A 134 -14.70 -42.63 -9.27
CA PRO A 134 -15.30 -41.85 -8.18
C PRO A 134 -14.40 -41.68 -6.95
N GLN A 135 -13.63 -42.72 -6.59
CA GLN A 135 -12.70 -42.68 -5.46
C GLN A 135 -11.62 -41.60 -5.64
N MET A 136 -11.11 -41.44 -6.86
CA MET A 136 -10.10 -40.43 -7.18
C MET A 136 -10.63 -39.00 -6.99
N VAL A 137 -11.92 -38.78 -7.30
CA VAL A 137 -12.60 -37.49 -7.08
C VAL A 137 -12.81 -37.26 -5.58
N LYS A 138 -13.24 -38.30 -4.85
CA LYS A 138 -13.44 -38.23 -3.39
C LYS A 138 -12.15 -37.91 -2.63
N ASP A 139 -11.03 -38.51 -3.04
CA ASP A 139 -9.73 -38.27 -2.44
C ASP A 139 -9.16 -36.88 -2.82
N ASN A 140 -9.72 -36.23 -3.85
CA ASN A 140 -9.20 -34.98 -4.41
C ASN A 140 -10.34 -34.02 -4.79
N GLU A 141 -11.15 -33.58 -3.83
CA GLU A 141 -12.33 -32.74 -4.06
C GLU A 141 -12.03 -31.43 -4.81
N LYS A 142 -10.79 -30.91 -4.70
CA LYS A 142 -10.30 -29.72 -5.45
C LYS A 142 -10.40 -29.87 -6.98
N LEU A 143 -10.49 -31.10 -7.50
CA LEU A 143 -10.72 -31.36 -8.93
C LEU A 143 -12.05 -30.74 -9.42
N LEU A 144 -13.06 -30.60 -8.55
CA LEU A 144 -14.40 -30.12 -8.90
C LEU A 144 -14.54 -28.58 -8.91
N THR A 145 -13.57 -27.83 -8.37
CA THR A 145 -13.74 -26.39 -8.05
C THR A 145 -12.84 -25.44 -8.85
N GLY A 146 -12.04 -25.96 -9.80
CA GLY A 146 -11.13 -25.14 -10.63
C GLY A 146 -10.00 -25.93 -11.28
N GLY A 147 -9.82 -27.18 -10.83
CA GLY A 147 -8.82 -28.11 -11.33
C GLY A 147 -7.43 -27.85 -10.76
N ILE A 148 -6.66 -28.92 -10.63
CA ILE A 148 -5.32 -28.92 -10.03
C ILE A 148 -4.31 -29.52 -11.01
N TRP A 149 -3.05 -29.11 -10.89
CA TRP A 149 -1.97 -29.74 -11.65
C TRP A 149 -1.69 -31.12 -11.08
N CYS A 150 -1.68 -32.11 -11.96
CA CYS A 150 -1.49 -33.50 -11.58
C CYS A 150 -0.48 -34.17 -12.51
N MET A 151 0.28 -35.09 -11.93
CA MET A 151 0.91 -36.14 -12.69
C MET A 151 -0.10 -37.28 -12.81
N ILE A 152 -0.59 -37.50 -14.03
CA ILE A 152 -1.64 -38.48 -14.33
C ILE A 152 -1.15 -39.56 -15.27
N THR A 153 -1.73 -40.75 -15.16
CA THR A 153 -1.62 -41.77 -16.20
C THR A 153 -2.94 -41.84 -16.91
N VAL A 154 -2.93 -41.52 -18.20
CA VAL A 154 -4.12 -41.57 -19.07
C VAL A 154 -4.08 -42.89 -19.80
N ASN A 155 -5.18 -43.63 -19.73
CA ASN A 155 -5.41 -44.83 -20.51
C ASN A 155 -6.26 -44.51 -21.74
N TYR A 156 -6.07 -45.28 -22.80
CA TYR A 156 -6.93 -45.29 -23.97
C TYR A 156 -7.45 -46.69 -24.22
N PHE A 157 -8.77 -46.82 -24.25
CA PHE A 157 -9.46 -48.05 -24.59
C PHE A 157 -10.73 -47.71 -25.37
N PHE A 158 -10.87 -48.28 -26.57
CA PHE A 158 -12.00 -48.02 -27.45
C PHE A 158 -12.72 -49.33 -27.78
N GLU A 159 -14.03 -49.36 -27.53
CA GLU A 159 -14.93 -50.42 -27.96
C GLU A 159 -16.01 -49.89 -28.91
N GLU A 160 -16.37 -50.73 -29.89
CA GLU A 160 -17.40 -50.39 -30.87
C GLU A 160 -18.77 -50.23 -30.19
N GLY A 161 -19.43 -49.10 -30.42
CA GLY A 161 -20.70 -48.76 -29.78
C GLY A 161 -20.59 -48.06 -28.41
N GLN A 162 -19.39 -47.77 -27.92
CA GLN A 162 -19.22 -47.04 -26.65
C GLN A 162 -19.78 -45.62 -26.72
N LYS A 163 -20.45 -45.19 -25.64
CA LYS A 163 -21.04 -43.84 -25.50
C LYS A 163 -20.18 -42.88 -24.66
N THR A 164 -19.12 -43.40 -24.05
CA THR A 164 -18.18 -42.68 -23.20
C THR A 164 -16.86 -42.42 -23.91
N SER A 165 -16.06 -41.51 -23.39
CA SER A 165 -14.74 -41.23 -23.93
C SER A 165 -13.86 -42.49 -23.87
N PRO A 166 -13.04 -42.75 -24.90
CA PRO A 166 -12.05 -43.82 -24.84
C PRO A 166 -10.90 -43.50 -23.86
N PHE A 167 -10.79 -42.24 -23.44
CA PHE A 167 -9.77 -41.82 -22.49
C PHE A 167 -10.29 -41.98 -21.06
N SER A 168 -9.44 -42.50 -20.18
CA SER A 168 -9.72 -42.59 -18.74
C SER A 168 -8.48 -42.29 -17.90
N LEU A 169 -8.69 -41.79 -16.68
CA LEU A 169 -7.62 -41.59 -15.72
C LEU A 169 -7.39 -42.86 -14.91
N MET A 170 -6.21 -43.47 -15.09
CA MET A 170 -5.78 -44.64 -14.34
C MET A 170 -5.21 -44.26 -12.98
N THR A 171 -4.31 -43.28 -12.96
CA THR A 171 -3.69 -42.76 -11.74
C THR A 171 -3.70 -41.24 -11.76
N LEU A 172 -3.86 -40.62 -10.60
CA LEU A 172 -3.79 -39.18 -10.43
C LEU A 172 -3.01 -38.88 -9.16
N LYS A 173 -1.91 -38.15 -9.31
CA LYS A 173 -1.11 -37.64 -8.20
C LYS A 173 -1.08 -36.12 -8.29
N PRO A 174 -1.70 -35.38 -7.36
CA PRO A 174 -1.58 -33.93 -7.30
C PRO A 174 -0.11 -33.52 -7.22
N ILE A 175 0.28 -32.51 -7.99
CA ILE A 175 1.57 -31.82 -7.88
C ILE A 175 1.39 -30.72 -6.83
N GLN A 176 1.02 -31.14 -5.63
CA GLN A 176 0.77 -30.30 -4.47
C GLN A 176 1.25 -31.03 -3.22
N MET A 177 1.62 -30.28 -2.20
CA MET A 177 1.93 -30.81 -0.88
C MET A 177 0.68 -31.49 -0.29
N PRO A 178 0.76 -32.78 0.09
CA PRO A 178 -0.44 -33.55 0.42
C PRO A 178 -1.16 -33.08 1.69
N ASN A 179 -0.44 -32.59 2.70
CA ASN A 179 -0.99 -32.02 3.94
C ASN A 179 -0.05 -30.95 4.51
N MET A 180 -0.63 -29.89 5.07
CA MET A 180 0.08 -28.82 5.77
C MET A 180 0.16 -29.12 7.27
N ASP A 181 1.36 -29.24 7.83
CA ASP A 181 1.57 -29.31 9.27
C ASP A 181 1.88 -27.90 9.80
N MET A 182 0.92 -27.31 10.52
CA MET A 182 1.07 -25.97 11.06
C MET A 182 1.94 -25.94 12.32
N GLU A 183 2.03 -27.03 13.09
CA GLU A 183 2.89 -27.10 14.28
C GLU A 183 4.37 -27.14 13.87
N GLU A 184 4.69 -27.79 12.74
CA GLU A 184 6.00 -27.71 12.09
C GLU A 184 6.38 -26.25 11.81
N VAL A 185 5.49 -25.48 11.16
CA VAL A 185 5.73 -24.05 10.85
C VAL A 185 5.93 -23.23 12.12
N PHE A 186 5.08 -23.42 13.13
CA PHE A 186 5.16 -22.65 14.37
C PHE A 186 6.45 -22.92 15.13
N THR A 187 6.86 -24.19 15.21
CA THR A 187 8.09 -24.61 15.87
C THR A 187 9.31 -24.15 15.09
N ALA A 188 9.32 -24.29 13.76
CA ALA A 188 10.42 -23.81 12.95
C ALA A 188 10.58 -22.28 13.04
N ARG A 189 9.46 -21.54 13.01
CA ARG A 189 9.44 -20.06 13.13
C ARG A 189 10.18 -19.54 14.36
N THR A 190 10.16 -20.25 15.50
CA THR A 190 10.81 -19.77 16.74
C THR A 190 12.34 -19.69 16.64
N HIS A 191 12.94 -20.36 15.65
CA HIS A 191 14.38 -20.38 15.42
C HIS A 191 14.89 -19.20 14.57
N PHE A 192 13.99 -18.31 14.14
CA PHE A 192 14.32 -17.15 13.30
C PHE A 192 14.02 -15.85 14.05
N SER A 193 14.88 -14.84 13.88
CA SER A 193 14.51 -13.46 14.23
C SER A 193 13.40 -12.95 13.32
N ARG A 194 12.72 -11.87 13.70
CA ARG A 194 11.69 -11.24 12.85
C ARG A 194 12.26 -10.84 11.48
N ASP A 195 13.44 -10.23 11.46
CA ASP A 195 14.03 -9.73 10.22
C ASP A 195 14.54 -10.89 9.33
N GLN A 196 15.09 -11.94 9.93
CA GLN A 196 15.40 -13.19 9.20
C GLN A 196 14.12 -13.82 8.62
N TRP A 197 13.01 -13.80 9.36
CA TRP A 197 11.76 -14.36 8.89
C TRP A 197 11.13 -13.55 7.74
N ILE A 198 11.22 -12.21 7.79
CA ILE A 198 10.87 -11.36 6.65
C ILE A 198 11.68 -11.79 5.43
N ASP A 199 12.98 -11.99 5.59
CA ASP A 199 13.87 -12.41 4.51
C ASP A 199 13.50 -13.80 3.96
N VAL A 200 13.10 -14.75 4.82
CA VAL A 200 12.55 -16.05 4.40
C VAL A 200 11.31 -15.88 3.52
N LEU A 201 10.33 -15.08 3.96
CA LEU A 201 9.09 -14.88 3.21
C LEU A 201 9.37 -14.22 1.84
N LEU A 202 10.25 -13.22 1.81
CA LEU A 202 10.67 -12.55 0.58
C LEU A 202 11.39 -13.50 -0.38
N ARG A 203 12.35 -14.30 0.10
CA ARG A 203 13.02 -15.32 -0.74
C ARG A 203 12.05 -16.35 -1.27
N SER A 204 11.06 -16.72 -0.48
CA SER A 204 10.04 -17.71 -0.85
C SER A 204 9.17 -17.24 -2.01
N VAL A 205 8.87 -15.94 -2.10
CA VAL A 205 8.19 -15.32 -3.26
C VAL A 205 9.14 -14.89 -4.39
N GLY A 206 10.44 -15.20 -4.27
CA GLY A 206 11.45 -14.99 -5.31
C GLY A 206 12.26 -13.69 -5.21
N MET A 207 12.11 -12.91 -4.14
CA MET A 207 12.78 -11.62 -3.94
C MET A 207 14.09 -11.77 -3.15
N GLU A 208 15.14 -11.03 -3.52
CA GLU A 208 16.43 -11.00 -2.80
C GLU A 208 16.45 -9.88 -1.73
N PRO A 209 16.39 -10.22 -0.43
CA PRO A 209 16.25 -9.21 0.62
C PRO A 209 17.51 -8.38 0.85
N ALA A 210 18.70 -8.89 0.50
CA ALA A 210 19.97 -8.20 0.70
C ALA A 210 20.06 -6.85 -0.05
N ASN A 211 19.33 -6.73 -1.16
CA ASN A 211 19.31 -5.55 -2.01
C ASN A 211 18.09 -4.66 -1.77
N ILE A 212 17.26 -4.96 -0.77
CA ILE A 212 15.97 -4.29 -0.53
C ILE A 212 16.03 -3.55 0.80
N GLU A 213 15.75 -2.25 0.76
CA GLU A 213 15.66 -1.43 1.97
C GLU A 213 14.57 -1.92 2.91
N GLN A 214 14.78 -1.75 4.22
CA GLN A 214 13.87 -2.30 5.24
C GLN A 214 12.42 -1.84 5.05
N ARG A 215 12.20 -0.56 4.70
CA ARG A 215 10.86 -0.01 4.43
C ARG A 215 10.20 -0.71 3.24
N THR A 216 10.93 -0.92 2.15
CA THR A 216 10.44 -1.64 0.98
C THR A 216 10.10 -3.10 1.30
N LYS A 217 10.83 -3.76 2.22
CA LYS A 217 10.47 -5.10 2.68
C LYS A 217 9.05 -5.14 3.27
N TRP A 218 8.66 -4.15 4.07
CA TRP A 218 7.29 -4.06 4.62
C TRP A 218 6.22 -3.92 3.53
N HIS A 219 6.47 -3.15 2.47
CA HIS A 219 5.56 -3.06 1.32
C HIS A 219 5.39 -4.41 0.61
N LEU A 220 6.49 -5.15 0.45
CA LEU A 220 6.47 -6.50 -0.14
C LEU A 220 5.76 -7.52 0.76
N ILE A 221 5.96 -7.47 2.08
CA ILE A 221 5.20 -8.29 3.04
C ILE A 221 3.69 -7.97 2.97
N THR A 222 3.34 -6.68 2.85
CA THR A 222 1.93 -6.24 2.76
C THR A 222 1.22 -6.82 1.53
N ARG A 223 1.94 -7.03 0.41
CA ARG A 223 1.37 -7.72 -0.77
C ARG A 223 0.85 -9.12 -0.46
N MET A 224 1.37 -9.77 0.58
CA MET A 224 0.99 -11.13 0.97
C MET A 224 -0.19 -11.20 1.95
N ILE A 225 -0.59 -10.07 2.57
CA ILE A 225 -1.74 -10.04 3.49
C ILE A 225 -3.03 -10.63 2.88
N PRO A 226 -3.39 -10.33 1.60
CA PRO A 226 -4.54 -10.94 0.95
C PRO A 226 -4.60 -12.46 1.01
N PHE A 227 -3.47 -13.16 1.15
CA PHE A 227 -3.43 -14.62 1.25
C PHE A 227 -3.72 -15.16 2.66
N VAL A 228 -3.42 -14.39 3.71
CA VAL A 228 -3.62 -14.80 5.13
C VAL A 228 -4.84 -14.17 5.80
N GLU A 229 -5.44 -13.15 5.18
CA GLU A 229 -6.59 -12.42 5.72
C GLU A 229 -7.78 -12.51 4.75
N ASN A 230 -8.97 -12.86 5.28
CA ASN A 230 -10.16 -13.00 4.46
C ASN A 230 -10.71 -11.63 4.06
N ASN A 231 -11.18 -11.51 2.82
CA ASN A 231 -11.78 -10.27 2.30
C ASN A 231 -10.89 -9.03 2.56
N TYR A 232 -9.57 -9.17 2.44
CA TYR A 232 -8.63 -8.07 2.61
C TYR A 232 -8.45 -7.31 1.30
N ASN A 233 -9.21 -6.22 1.14
CA ASN A 233 -9.17 -5.38 -0.04
C ASN A 233 -8.03 -4.36 0.01
N VAL A 234 -7.19 -4.32 -1.01
CA VAL A 234 -5.99 -3.47 -1.06
C VAL A 234 -5.74 -2.97 -2.47
N CYS A 235 -5.16 -1.77 -2.58
CA CYS A 235 -4.65 -1.26 -3.86
C CYS A 235 -3.14 -1.04 -3.81
N GLU A 236 -2.48 -1.28 -4.93
CA GLU A 236 -1.08 -0.95 -5.16
C GLU A 236 -0.95 -0.22 -6.50
N LEU A 237 -0.56 1.05 -6.43
CA LEU A 237 -0.29 1.86 -7.62
C LEU A 237 1.15 2.35 -7.59
N GLY A 238 1.82 2.30 -8.74
CA GLY A 238 3.22 2.73 -8.86
C GLY A 238 3.78 2.54 -10.26
N PRO A 239 5.07 2.82 -10.49
CA PRO A 239 5.71 2.70 -11.79
C PRO A 239 5.61 1.29 -12.39
N ARG A 240 5.68 1.19 -13.71
CA ARG A 240 5.77 -0.12 -14.39
C ARG A 240 7.03 -0.86 -13.97
N GLY A 241 6.94 -2.19 -13.94
CA GLY A 241 8.09 -3.07 -13.69
C GLY A 241 8.45 -3.29 -12.22
N THR A 242 7.57 -2.97 -11.26
CA THR A 242 7.80 -3.20 -9.82
C THR A 242 7.32 -4.56 -9.32
N GLY A 243 7.03 -5.50 -10.23
CA GLY A 243 6.62 -6.89 -9.92
C GLY A 243 5.27 -7.04 -9.21
N LYS A 244 4.39 -6.04 -9.30
CA LYS A 244 3.09 -5.99 -8.60
C LYS A 244 2.20 -7.20 -8.87
N SER A 245 2.08 -7.60 -10.13
CA SER A 245 1.23 -8.72 -10.56
C SER A 245 1.86 -10.09 -10.30
N HIS A 246 3.19 -10.16 -10.10
CA HIS A 246 3.92 -11.43 -9.97
C HIS A 246 3.45 -12.24 -8.76
N VAL A 247 3.30 -11.59 -7.60
CA VAL A 247 2.90 -12.24 -6.35
C VAL A 247 1.52 -12.90 -6.49
N TYR A 248 0.56 -12.22 -7.08
CA TYR A 248 -0.81 -12.72 -7.25
C TYR A 248 -0.96 -13.76 -8.37
N LYS A 249 0.01 -13.84 -9.28
CA LYS A 249 0.00 -14.82 -10.37
C LYS A 249 0.74 -16.10 -10.04
N GLU A 250 1.89 -15.99 -9.37
CA GLU A 250 2.85 -17.10 -9.28
C GLU A 250 2.95 -17.71 -7.87
N CYS A 251 2.59 -16.97 -6.81
CA CYS A 251 2.87 -17.40 -5.43
C CYS A 251 1.79 -18.26 -4.78
N SER A 252 0.62 -18.44 -5.41
CA SER A 252 -0.43 -19.32 -4.88
C SER A 252 -1.30 -19.89 -6.00
N PRO A 253 -1.59 -21.21 -5.99
CA PRO A 253 -2.56 -21.80 -6.91
C PRO A 253 -4.01 -21.41 -6.57
N ASN A 254 -4.25 -20.73 -5.44
CA ASN A 254 -5.57 -20.27 -4.99
C ASN A 254 -5.78 -18.76 -5.24
N SER A 255 -4.99 -18.15 -6.15
CA SER A 255 -5.21 -16.78 -6.62
C SER A 255 -5.42 -16.71 -8.12
N LEU A 256 -6.27 -15.75 -8.52
CA LEU A 256 -6.51 -15.45 -9.92
C LEU A 256 -6.15 -13.99 -10.20
N LEU A 257 -5.28 -13.79 -11.20
CA LEU A 257 -5.02 -12.49 -11.80
C LEU A 257 -5.92 -12.28 -13.02
N VAL A 258 -6.82 -11.31 -12.95
CA VAL A 258 -7.67 -10.87 -14.05
C VAL A 258 -6.92 -9.82 -14.86
N SER A 259 -6.50 -10.18 -16.06
CA SER A 259 -5.77 -9.31 -16.99
C SER A 259 -6.67 -8.84 -18.15
N GLY A 260 -6.47 -7.62 -18.64
CA GLY A 260 -7.18 -7.10 -19.82
C GLY A 260 -8.53 -6.43 -19.54
N GLY A 261 -8.85 -6.12 -18.28
CA GLY A 261 -9.88 -5.15 -17.90
C GLY A 261 -11.35 -5.54 -18.14
N GLN A 262 -11.63 -6.58 -18.92
CA GLN A 262 -13.01 -7.02 -19.19
C GLN A 262 -13.42 -8.15 -18.24
N THR A 263 -14.23 -7.81 -17.24
CA THR A 263 -14.94 -8.80 -16.41
C THR A 263 -16.43 -8.48 -16.38
N THR A 264 -17.25 -9.46 -16.04
CA THR A 264 -18.70 -9.29 -15.88
C THR A 264 -19.10 -9.58 -14.44
N VAL A 265 -20.22 -9.01 -14.01
CA VAL A 265 -20.75 -9.31 -12.66
C VAL A 265 -21.07 -10.80 -12.52
N ALA A 266 -21.52 -11.44 -13.59
CA ALA A 266 -21.76 -12.88 -13.63
C ALA A 266 -20.49 -13.71 -13.39
N ASN A 267 -19.37 -13.33 -14.00
CA ASN A 267 -18.10 -14.04 -13.80
C ASN A 267 -17.54 -13.78 -12.40
N LEU A 268 -17.58 -12.54 -11.92
CA LEU A 268 -16.97 -12.18 -10.64
C LEU A 268 -17.78 -12.72 -9.43
N PHE A 269 -19.11 -12.63 -9.49
CA PHE A 269 -19.98 -12.88 -8.34
C PHE A 269 -20.86 -14.12 -8.48
N TYR A 270 -21.81 -14.12 -9.41
CA TYR A 270 -22.76 -15.23 -9.53
C TYR A 270 -23.45 -15.23 -10.89
N ASN A 271 -23.39 -16.33 -11.62
CA ASN A 271 -24.07 -16.43 -12.89
C ASN A 271 -25.52 -16.94 -12.69
N MET A 272 -26.50 -16.08 -12.98
CA MET A 272 -27.93 -16.41 -12.82
C MET A 272 -28.41 -17.52 -13.78
N ALA A 273 -27.82 -17.61 -14.97
CA ALA A 273 -28.21 -18.61 -15.97
C ALA A 273 -27.68 -20.00 -15.61
N SER A 274 -26.44 -20.10 -15.12
CA SER A 274 -25.85 -21.38 -14.71
C SER A 274 -26.03 -21.72 -13.24
N ARG A 275 -26.54 -20.79 -12.42
CA ARG A 275 -26.65 -20.89 -10.95
C ARG A 275 -25.33 -21.20 -10.24
N GLN A 276 -24.21 -20.73 -10.81
CA GLN A 276 -22.87 -20.97 -10.26
C GLN A 276 -22.30 -19.70 -9.64
N ILE A 277 -21.63 -19.89 -8.50
CA ILE A 277 -20.84 -18.83 -7.86
C ILE A 277 -19.64 -18.50 -8.73
N GLY A 278 -19.36 -17.21 -8.84
CA GLY A 278 -18.26 -16.65 -9.60
C GLY A 278 -16.94 -16.69 -8.83
N LEU A 279 -15.97 -15.94 -9.34
CA LEU A 279 -14.58 -15.95 -8.86
C LEU A 279 -14.45 -15.72 -7.34
N VAL A 280 -15.22 -14.81 -6.76
CA VAL A 280 -15.11 -14.45 -5.34
C VAL A 280 -15.53 -15.55 -4.35
N GLY A 281 -16.23 -16.59 -4.81
CA GLY A 281 -16.54 -17.78 -4.03
C GLY A 281 -15.59 -18.94 -4.26
N MET A 282 -14.74 -18.88 -5.29
CA MET A 282 -13.85 -19.97 -5.69
C MET A 282 -12.37 -19.73 -5.31
N TRP A 283 -11.96 -18.46 -5.23
CA TRP A 283 -10.56 -18.06 -5.05
C TRP A 283 -10.32 -17.42 -3.69
N ASP A 284 -9.11 -17.57 -3.14
CA ASP A 284 -8.71 -16.87 -1.91
C ASP A 284 -8.37 -15.40 -2.19
N VAL A 285 -7.85 -15.12 -3.40
CA VAL A 285 -7.48 -13.77 -3.87
C VAL A 285 -7.87 -13.58 -5.33
N VAL A 286 -8.63 -12.51 -5.61
CA VAL A 286 -8.92 -12.04 -6.97
C VAL A 286 -8.20 -10.71 -7.17
N ALA A 287 -7.16 -10.73 -8.00
CA ALA A 287 -6.35 -9.56 -8.31
C ALA A 287 -6.70 -9.00 -9.69
N PHE A 288 -6.89 -7.69 -9.79
CA PHE A 288 -7.12 -6.97 -11.03
C PHE A 288 -5.83 -6.29 -11.45
N ASP A 289 -5.26 -6.73 -12.57
CA ASP A 289 -4.13 -6.05 -13.19
C ASP A 289 -4.62 -4.89 -14.06
N GLU A 290 -3.79 -3.87 -14.18
CA GLU A 290 -4.07 -2.65 -14.95
C GLU A 290 -5.44 -2.05 -14.63
N VAL A 291 -5.64 -1.59 -13.40
CA VAL A 291 -6.93 -1.04 -12.92
C VAL A 291 -7.57 -0.01 -13.87
N ALA A 292 -6.76 0.77 -14.60
CA ALA A 292 -7.23 1.75 -15.57
C ALA A 292 -8.06 1.14 -16.72
N GLY A 293 -7.83 -0.13 -17.04
CA GLY A 293 -8.55 -0.86 -18.09
C GLY A 293 -9.84 -1.52 -17.61
N ILE A 294 -10.16 -1.49 -16.31
CA ILE A 294 -11.35 -2.15 -15.77
C ILE A 294 -12.61 -1.52 -16.39
N THR A 295 -13.41 -2.36 -17.05
CA THR A 295 -14.70 -1.98 -17.63
C THR A 295 -15.75 -3.00 -17.22
N PHE A 296 -16.84 -2.52 -16.62
CA PHE A 296 -18.01 -3.34 -16.32
C PHE A 296 -19.07 -3.13 -17.40
N LYS A 297 -19.52 -4.22 -18.01
CA LYS A 297 -20.66 -4.19 -18.94
C LYS A 297 -21.97 -3.87 -18.22
N ASP A 298 -22.07 -4.29 -16.96
CA ASP A 298 -23.24 -4.10 -16.11
C ASP A 298 -23.09 -2.83 -15.27
N LYS A 299 -24.11 -1.97 -15.24
CA LYS A 299 -24.10 -0.71 -14.47
C LYS A 299 -23.98 -0.92 -12.95
N ASP A 300 -24.43 -2.07 -12.45
CA ASP A 300 -24.49 -2.36 -11.00
C ASP A 300 -23.22 -3.04 -10.46
N GLY A 301 -22.22 -3.32 -11.31
CA GLY A 301 -21.05 -4.11 -10.91
C GLY A 301 -20.24 -3.48 -9.77
N VAL A 302 -20.04 -2.17 -9.81
CA VAL A 302 -19.33 -1.42 -8.76
C VAL A 302 -20.12 -1.45 -7.45
N GLN A 303 -21.46 -1.39 -7.51
CA GLN A 303 -22.30 -1.43 -6.30
C GLN A 303 -22.19 -2.79 -5.60
N ILE A 304 -22.26 -3.90 -6.36
CA ILE A 304 -22.12 -5.25 -5.80
C ILE A 304 -20.72 -5.45 -5.21
N MET A 305 -19.69 -4.89 -5.84
CA MET A 305 -18.33 -4.89 -5.27
C MET A 305 -18.26 -4.13 -3.96
N LYS A 306 -18.91 -2.97 -3.83
CA LYS A 306 -18.94 -2.21 -2.57
C LYS A 306 -19.54 -3.02 -1.43
N ASP A 307 -20.64 -3.71 -1.71
CA ASP A 307 -21.32 -4.55 -0.71
C ASP A 307 -20.42 -5.72 -0.31
N TYR A 308 -19.87 -6.43 -1.30
CA TYR A 308 -18.95 -7.54 -1.06
C TYR A 308 -17.67 -7.16 -0.30
N MET A 309 -17.06 -6.04 -0.66
CA MET A 309 -15.85 -5.55 0.01
C MET A 309 -16.13 -5.06 1.44
N ALA A 310 -17.39 -4.78 1.78
CA ALA A 310 -17.78 -4.38 3.12
C ALA A 310 -18.06 -5.56 4.04
N SER A 311 -18.79 -6.58 3.56
CA SER A 311 -19.30 -7.68 4.40
C SER A 311 -18.69 -9.04 4.08
N GLY A 312 -17.99 -9.20 2.96
CA GLY A 312 -17.64 -10.53 2.43
C GLY A 312 -18.84 -11.29 1.87
N SER A 313 -19.98 -10.63 1.67
CA SER A 313 -21.19 -11.23 1.11
C SER A 313 -21.82 -10.32 0.08
N PHE A 314 -22.60 -10.90 -0.83
CA PHE A 314 -23.33 -10.13 -1.82
C PHE A 314 -24.72 -10.75 -2.05
N SER A 315 -25.69 -9.89 -2.36
CA SER A 315 -27.05 -10.29 -2.63
C SER A 315 -27.30 -10.34 -4.13
N ARG A 316 -27.76 -11.50 -4.64
CA ARG A 316 -28.21 -11.61 -6.03
C ARG A 316 -29.43 -12.53 -6.09
N GLY A 317 -30.62 -11.96 -6.28
CA GLY A 317 -31.88 -12.69 -6.18
C GLY A 317 -32.44 -12.66 -4.75
N ARG A 318 -32.84 -13.82 -4.21
CA ARG A 318 -33.42 -13.95 -2.85
C ARG A 318 -32.42 -14.40 -1.78
N ASP A 319 -31.23 -14.85 -2.18
CA ASP A 319 -30.24 -15.43 -1.28
C ASP A 319 -28.99 -14.53 -1.17
N SER A 320 -28.45 -14.43 0.05
CA SER A 320 -27.14 -13.82 0.33
C SER A 320 -26.06 -14.88 0.17
N ILE A 321 -25.05 -14.59 -0.65
CA ILE A 321 -23.93 -15.50 -0.91
C ILE A 321 -22.70 -14.95 -0.22
N GLU A 322 -22.07 -15.76 0.64
CA GLU A 322 -20.81 -15.43 1.29
C GLU A 322 -19.61 -15.87 0.44
N GLY A 323 -18.55 -15.06 0.46
CA GLY A 323 -17.28 -15.36 -0.20
C GLY A 323 -16.11 -14.86 0.64
N LYS A 324 -14.97 -15.54 0.56
CA LYS A 324 -13.79 -15.21 1.38
C LYS A 324 -12.70 -14.48 0.61
N ALA A 325 -12.84 -14.35 -0.71
CA ALA A 325 -11.84 -13.76 -1.58
C ALA A 325 -11.46 -12.33 -1.16
N SER A 326 -10.15 -12.08 -1.16
CA SER A 326 -9.58 -10.74 -1.04
C SER A 326 -9.52 -10.08 -2.43
N MET A 327 -9.89 -8.81 -2.54
CA MET A 327 -9.79 -8.06 -3.80
C MET A 327 -8.53 -7.19 -3.84
N VAL A 328 -7.68 -7.41 -4.84
CA VAL A 328 -6.44 -6.66 -5.00
C VAL A 328 -6.51 -5.86 -6.28
N PHE A 329 -6.15 -4.58 -6.21
CA PHE A 329 -6.17 -3.67 -7.35
C PHE A 329 -4.76 -3.17 -7.66
N VAL A 330 -4.22 -3.59 -8.80
CA VAL A 330 -2.86 -3.27 -9.23
C VAL A 330 -2.88 -2.31 -10.42
N GLY A 331 -2.15 -1.21 -10.31
CA GLY A 331 -2.17 -0.17 -11.34
C GLY A 331 -0.87 0.59 -11.52
N ASN A 332 -0.82 1.33 -12.62
CA ASN A 332 0.34 2.13 -12.96
C ASN A 332 0.09 3.62 -12.73
N ILE A 333 1.08 4.27 -12.14
CA ILE A 333 1.16 5.73 -12.05
C ILE A 333 2.13 6.22 -13.14
N ASN A 334 1.63 7.09 -14.03
CA ASN A 334 2.40 7.59 -15.18
C ASN A 334 3.01 8.99 -14.95
N GLN A 335 2.71 9.63 -13.82
CA GLN A 335 3.21 10.95 -13.43
C GLN A 335 4.01 10.83 -12.13
N SER A 336 4.77 11.85 -11.75
CA SER A 336 5.42 11.84 -10.43
C SER A 336 4.35 11.88 -9.32
N VAL A 337 4.62 11.21 -8.20
CA VAL A 337 3.73 11.20 -7.03
C VAL A 337 3.53 12.63 -6.52
N GLU A 338 4.59 13.42 -6.48
CA GLU A 338 4.54 14.82 -6.07
C GLU A 338 3.58 15.65 -6.95
N THR A 339 3.65 15.48 -8.27
CA THR A 339 2.71 16.14 -9.20
C THR A 339 1.28 15.68 -8.94
N LEU A 340 1.05 14.37 -8.86
CA LEU A 340 -0.29 13.80 -8.64
C LEU A 340 -0.93 14.26 -7.33
N VAL A 341 -0.15 14.34 -6.26
CA VAL A 341 -0.62 14.81 -4.95
C VAL A 341 -0.97 16.30 -5.02
N LYS A 342 -0.24 17.11 -5.81
CA LYS A 342 -0.49 18.55 -5.98
C LYS A 342 -1.66 18.86 -6.92
N THR A 343 -1.86 18.08 -7.98
CA THR A 343 -2.84 18.39 -9.03
C THR A 343 -4.13 17.57 -8.95
N SER A 344 -4.14 16.45 -8.21
CA SER A 344 -5.26 15.51 -8.14
C SER A 344 -5.14 14.62 -6.89
N HIS A 345 -5.34 13.31 -7.03
CA HIS A 345 -5.28 12.30 -5.97
C HIS A 345 -4.58 11.02 -6.47
N LEU A 346 -4.05 10.23 -5.53
CA LEU A 346 -3.28 9.00 -5.82
C LEU A 346 -4.13 7.86 -6.40
N LEU A 347 -5.47 7.97 -6.37
CA LEU A 347 -6.42 7.00 -6.92
C LEU A 347 -6.89 7.38 -8.34
N ALA A 348 -6.35 8.45 -8.93
CA ALA A 348 -6.70 8.91 -10.28
C ALA A 348 -6.49 7.87 -11.40
N PRO A 349 -5.58 6.86 -11.28
CA PRO A 349 -5.47 5.82 -12.29
C PRO A 349 -6.70 4.90 -12.43
N PHE A 350 -7.66 4.92 -11.50
CA PHE A 350 -8.89 4.14 -11.64
C PHE A 350 -9.81 4.71 -12.73
N PRO A 351 -10.66 3.89 -13.37
CA PRO A 351 -11.63 4.36 -14.35
C PRO A 351 -12.60 5.36 -13.72
N ALA A 352 -13.03 6.37 -14.48
CA ALA A 352 -13.93 7.42 -13.98
C ALA A 352 -15.22 6.84 -13.33
N ALA A 353 -15.74 5.74 -13.86
CA ALA A 353 -16.92 5.05 -13.31
C ALA A 353 -16.69 4.39 -11.92
N MET A 354 -15.43 4.23 -11.50
CA MET A 354 -15.03 3.67 -10.21
C MET A 354 -14.45 4.72 -9.25
N ILE A 355 -14.28 5.98 -9.69
CA ILE A 355 -13.88 7.07 -8.80
C ILE A 355 -15.08 7.43 -7.94
N ASP A 356 -15.22 6.72 -6.82
CA ASP A 356 -16.32 6.81 -5.86
C ASP A 356 -15.75 6.68 -4.44
N THR A 357 -16.03 7.65 -3.58
CA THR A 357 -15.50 7.67 -2.20
C THR A 357 -15.97 6.45 -1.42
N ALA A 358 -17.23 6.04 -1.59
CA ALA A 358 -17.79 4.86 -0.95
C ALA A 358 -17.13 3.54 -1.39
N PHE A 359 -16.60 3.48 -2.62
CA PHE A 359 -15.82 2.35 -3.12
C PHE A 359 -14.41 2.33 -2.53
N PHE A 360 -13.69 3.45 -2.63
CA PHE A 360 -12.31 3.54 -2.14
C PHE A 360 -12.19 3.42 -0.61
N ASP A 361 -13.23 3.84 0.13
CA ASP A 361 -13.28 3.67 1.58
C ASP A 361 -13.35 2.20 2.01
N ARG A 362 -13.59 1.26 1.08
CA ARG A 362 -13.51 -0.20 1.31
C ARG A 362 -12.09 -0.78 1.20
N PHE A 363 -11.09 0.01 0.83
CA PHE A 363 -9.70 -0.46 0.84
C PHE A 363 -9.11 -0.43 2.25
N HIS A 364 -8.62 -1.56 2.73
CA HIS A 364 -7.95 -1.62 4.03
C HIS A 364 -6.56 -0.97 3.98
N ALA A 365 -5.88 -0.98 2.83
CA ALA A 365 -4.56 -0.39 2.66
C ALA A 365 -4.32 0.16 1.24
N TYR A 366 -3.42 1.14 1.17
CA TYR A 366 -2.77 1.59 -0.06
C TYR A 366 -1.27 1.26 0.04
N ILE A 367 -0.76 0.41 -0.86
CA ILE A 367 0.67 0.10 -0.97
C ILE A 367 1.33 1.10 -1.93
N PRO A 368 2.32 1.90 -1.47
CA PRO A 368 3.00 2.90 -2.30
C PRO A 368 3.98 2.21 -3.27
N GLY A 369 3.47 1.75 -4.41
CA GLY A 369 4.27 1.01 -5.39
C GLY A 369 5.43 1.80 -6.02
N TRP A 370 5.49 3.13 -5.80
CA TRP A 370 6.63 3.98 -6.17
C TRP A 370 7.84 3.86 -5.24
N GLU A 371 7.66 3.37 -4.02
CA GLU A 371 8.76 3.09 -3.09
C GLU A 371 9.38 1.70 -3.32
N ILE A 372 8.80 0.91 -4.24
CA ILE A 372 9.33 -0.39 -4.65
C ILE A 372 10.19 -0.19 -5.90
N PRO A 373 11.48 -0.59 -5.88
CA PRO A 373 12.36 -0.41 -7.02
C PRO A 373 11.85 -1.19 -8.24
N LYS A 374 12.21 -0.72 -9.43
CA LYS A 374 11.97 -1.48 -10.66
C LYS A 374 12.78 -2.76 -10.62
N MET A 375 12.14 -3.88 -10.95
CA MET A 375 12.73 -5.20 -10.93
C MET A 375 13.92 -5.28 -11.90
N ARG A 376 15.01 -5.81 -11.36
CA ARG A 376 16.32 -6.06 -12.00
C ARG A 376 16.80 -7.43 -11.54
N PRO A 377 17.71 -8.10 -12.27
CA PRO A 377 18.22 -9.41 -11.89
C PRO A 377 18.68 -9.52 -10.43
N GLU A 378 19.33 -8.46 -9.92
CA GLU A 378 19.80 -8.36 -8.53
C GLU A 378 18.70 -8.41 -7.46
N PHE A 379 17.45 -8.08 -7.81
CA PHE A 379 16.32 -8.16 -6.86
C PHE A 379 15.67 -9.55 -6.79
N PHE A 380 16.13 -10.52 -7.59
CA PHE A 380 15.59 -11.87 -7.58
C PHE A 380 16.55 -12.83 -6.88
N THR A 381 16.09 -13.53 -5.85
CA THR A 381 16.96 -14.41 -5.06
C THR A 381 17.39 -15.65 -5.83
N ASN A 382 18.62 -16.10 -5.60
CA ASN A 382 19.16 -17.39 -6.05
C ASN A 382 19.34 -18.38 -4.89
N ARG A 383 18.91 -17.98 -3.68
CA ARG A 383 19.14 -18.72 -2.44
C ARG A 383 17.95 -19.64 -2.13
N TYR A 384 18.03 -20.36 -1.02
CA TYR A 384 16.89 -21.15 -0.53
C TYR A 384 15.72 -20.25 -0.12
N GLY A 385 14.51 -20.70 -0.45
CA GLY A 385 13.25 -20.19 0.08
C GLY A 385 12.24 -21.34 0.21
N LEU A 386 11.13 -21.11 0.91
CA LEU A 386 10.06 -22.10 1.01
C LEU A 386 9.52 -22.43 -0.39
N ILE A 387 9.14 -23.69 -0.58
CA ILE A 387 8.42 -24.15 -1.77
C ILE A 387 7.11 -23.37 -1.86
N THR A 388 6.80 -22.84 -3.04
CA THR A 388 5.67 -21.93 -3.26
C THR A 388 4.33 -22.54 -2.83
N ASP A 389 4.12 -23.82 -3.10
CA ASP A 389 2.90 -24.53 -2.71
C ASP A 389 2.79 -24.70 -1.18
N TYR A 390 3.91 -24.95 -0.50
CA TYR A 390 3.97 -25.02 0.97
C TYR A 390 3.67 -23.65 1.59
N LEU A 391 4.26 -22.57 1.05
CA LEU A 391 3.94 -21.20 1.47
C LEU A 391 2.46 -20.86 1.21
N ALA A 392 1.89 -21.28 0.08
CA ALA A 392 0.50 -21.02 -0.25
C ALA A 392 -0.47 -21.71 0.72
N GLU A 393 -0.26 -22.99 1.04
CA GLU A 393 -1.10 -23.73 1.99
C GLU A 393 -0.87 -23.24 3.43
N TYR A 394 0.36 -22.87 3.82
CA TYR A 394 0.64 -22.14 5.06
C TYR A 394 -0.24 -20.88 5.17
N MET A 395 -0.19 -20.01 4.17
CA MET A 395 -0.94 -18.76 4.20
C MET A 395 -2.46 -19.01 4.23
N ARG A 396 -2.92 -20.02 3.47
CA ARG A 396 -4.34 -20.41 3.44
C ARG A 396 -4.84 -20.91 4.79
N GLU A 397 -4.07 -21.74 5.49
CA GLU A 397 -4.42 -22.19 6.84
C GLU A 397 -4.48 -21.03 7.83
N MET A 398 -3.60 -20.03 7.70
CA MET A 398 -3.64 -18.81 8.52
C MET A 398 -4.92 -17.99 8.33
N ARG A 399 -5.64 -18.12 7.20
CA ARG A 399 -6.96 -17.47 6.99
C ARG A 399 -8.03 -17.95 7.95
N LYS A 400 -7.87 -19.12 8.57
CA LYS A 400 -8.82 -19.67 9.56
C LYS A 400 -8.63 -19.04 10.94
N ARG A 401 -7.52 -18.34 11.16
CA ARG A 401 -7.16 -17.68 12.42
C ARG A 401 -7.45 -16.19 12.33
N SER A 402 -7.57 -15.49 13.45
CA SER A 402 -7.72 -14.03 13.51
C SER A 402 -6.85 -13.48 14.62
N PHE A 403 -6.12 -12.40 14.34
CA PHE A 403 -5.34 -11.64 15.32
C PHE A 403 -5.83 -10.18 15.41
N SER A 404 -7.12 -9.95 15.11
CA SER A 404 -7.72 -8.60 15.05
C SER A 404 -7.80 -7.89 16.41
N ASP A 405 -7.70 -8.65 17.49
CA ASP A 405 -7.70 -8.22 18.90
C ASP A 405 -6.29 -7.98 19.46
N ALA A 406 -5.23 -8.26 18.69
CA ALA A 406 -3.84 -8.12 19.14
C ALA A 406 -3.49 -6.71 19.62
N ILE A 407 -4.10 -5.69 18.99
CA ILE A 407 -3.94 -4.28 19.33
C ILE A 407 -4.39 -4.02 20.78
N ASP A 408 -5.55 -4.55 21.17
CA ASP A 408 -6.23 -4.21 22.43
C ASP A 408 -5.43 -4.64 23.67
N LYS A 409 -4.52 -5.61 23.51
CA LYS A 409 -3.62 -6.06 24.56
C LYS A 409 -2.64 -4.97 25.01
N PHE A 410 -2.26 -4.07 24.09
CA PHE A 410 -1.14 -3.14 24.29
C PHE A 410 -1.46 -1.67 23.98
N TYR A 411 -2.43 -1.43 23.09
CA TYR A 411 -2.72 -0.11 22.55
C TYR A 411 -4.24 0.14 22.44
N LYS A 412 -4.61 1.41 22.35
CA LYS A 412 -5.94 1.90 21.94
C LYS A 412 -5.80 2.74 20.67
N LEU A 413 -6.83 2.71 19.81
CA LEU A 413 -6.84 3.57 18.62
C LEU A 413 -7.36 4.96 18.98
N GLY A 414 -6.81 5.99 18.33
CA GLY A 414 -7.22 7.39 18.52
C GLY A 414 -8.65 7.66 18.04
N ASN A 415 -9.21 8.77 18.49
CA ASN A 415 -10.64 9.08 18.35
C ASN A 415 -11.05 9.50 16.93
N ASN A 416 -10.10 9.87 16.06
CA ASN A 416 -10.38 10.28 14.69
C ASN A 416 -10.52 9.09 13.71
N LEU A 417 -10.30 7.85 14.17
CA LEU A 417 -10.53 6.67 13.34
C LEU A 417 -12.01 6.28 13.37
N ASN A 418 -12.68 6.37 12.23
CA ASN A 418 -14.05 5.86 12.12
C ASN A 418 -14.07 4.31 12.10
N GLN A 419 -15.26 3.70 12.18
CA GLN A 419 -15.37 2.23 12.24
C GLN A 419 -14.70 1.51 11.06
N ARG A 420 -14.73 2.08 9.85
CA ARG A 420 -14.08 1.50 8.67
C ARG A 420 -12.55 1.62 8.75
N ASP A 421 -12.06 2.74 9.27
CA ASP A 421 -10.64 2.95 9.55
C ASP A 421 -10.14 1.95 10.61
N VAL A 422 -10.90 1.74 11.68
CA VAL A 422 -10.61 0.73 12.72
C VAL A 422 -10.54 -0.68 12.13
N ILE A 423 -11.52 -1.07 11.30
CA ILE A 423 -11.53 -2.39 10.64
C ILE A 423 -10.31 -2.56 9.73
N ALA A 424 -9.98 -1.54 8.94
CA ALA A 424 -8.83 -1.52 8.05
C ALA A 424 -7.50 -1.69 8.79
N VAL A 425 -7.30 -0.94 9.86
CA VAL A 425 -6.09 -1.03 10.69
C VAL A 425 -6.00 -2.41 11.34
N ARG A 426 -7.08 -2.89 11.99
CA ARG A 426 -7.11 -4.21 12.64
C ARG A 426 -6.82 -5.35 11.69
N ARG A 427 -7.44 -5.35 10.50
CA ARG A 427 -7.19 -6.39 9.49
C ARG A 427 -5.76 -6.35 8.95
N THR A 428 -5.19 -5.16 8.77
CA THR A 428 -3.80 -5.02 8.32
C THR A 428 -2.82 -5.51 9.40
N VAL A 429 -3.03 -5.15 10.67
CA VAL A 429 -2.23 -5.67 11.80
C VAL A 429 -2.37 -7.19 11.92
N SER A 430 -3.59 -7.72 11.86
CA SER A 430 -3.85 -9.16 11.87
C SER A 430 -3.11 -9.88 10.74
N GLY A 431 -3.18 -9.37 9.51
CA GLY A 431 -2.48 -9.90 8.36
C GLY A 431 -0.95 -9.91 8.52
N LEU A 432 -0.37 -8.80 8.97
CA LEU A 432 1.07 -8.70 9.24
C LEU A 432 1.51 -9.67 10.34
N LEU A 433 0.78 -9.75 11.45
CA LEU A 433 1.09 -10.68 12.54
C LEU A 433 0.92 -12.14 12.13
N LYS A 434 -0.05 -12.49 11.27
CA LYS A 434 -0.18 -13.85 10.74
C LYS A 434 1.01 -14.27 9.88
N LEU A 435 1.59 -13.34 9.14
CA LEU A 435 2.79 -13.58 8.34
C LEU A 435 4.05 -13.63 9.23
N LEU A 436 4.19 -12.68 10.15
CA LEU A 436 5.42 -12.48 10.92
C LEU A 436 5.51 -13.31 12.21
N HIS A 437 4.37 -13.59 12.84
CA HIS A 437 4.21 -14.30 14.11
C HIS A 437 3.07 -15.32 14.03
N PRO A 438 3.13 -16.29 13.09
CA PRO A 438 2.03 -17.22 12.82
C PRO A 438 1.57 -18.07 14.02
N ASN A 439 2.48 -18.32 14.96
CA ASN A 439 2.20 -19.04 16.21
C ASN A 439 1.44 -18.20 17.26
N GLY A 440 1.18 -16.91 16.99
CA GLY A 440 0.54 -16.00 17.94
C GLY A 440 1.46 -15.50 19.06
N SER A 441 2.75 -15.81 19.02
CA SER A 441 3.75 -15.30 19.96
C SER A 441 4.36 -14.00 19.39
N TYR A 442 3.79 -12.88 19.81
CA TYR A 442 4.25 -11.53 19.46
C TYR A 442 4.38 -10.68 20.72
N SER A 443 5.39 -9.81 20.74
CA SER A 443 5.62 -8.85 21.82
C SER A 443 4.82 -7.56 21.60
N LYS A 444 4.80 -6.69 22.63
CA LYS A 444 4.26 -5.32 22.53
C LYS A 444 4.88 -4.55 21.34
N GLU A 445 6.19 -4.67 21.17
CA GLU A 445 6.94 -4.02 20.09
C GLU A 445 6.56 -4.57 18.70
N ASP A 446 6.36 -5.88 18.57
CA ASP A 446 5.92 -6.47 17.29
C ASP A 446 4.56 -5.95 16.86
N VAL A 447 3.62 -5.82 17.81
CA VAL A 447 2.31 -5.21 17.57
C VAL A 447 2.45 -3.74 17.22
N ARG A 448 3.31 -2.98 17.91
CA ARG A 448 3.54 -1.54 17.65
C ARG A 448 4.01 -1.28 16.22
N VAL A 449 4.98 -2.04 15.73
CA VAL A 449 5.53 -1.85 14.38
C VAL A 449 4.48 -2.19 13.32
N CYS A 450 3.73 -3.28 13.49
CA CYS A 450 2.63 -3.64 12.61
C CYS A 450 1.52 -2.58 12.62
N LEU A 451 1.17 -2.06 13.80
CA LEU A 451 0.16 -1.01 14.00
C LEU A 451 0.56 0.30 13.32
N THR A 452 1.80 0.74 13.51
CA THR A 452 2.33 1.97 12.90
C THR A 452 2.25 1.89 11.38
N TYR A 453 2.69 0.77 10.79
CA TYR A 453 2.60 0.57 9.34
C TYR A 453 1.15 0.48 8.85
N ALA A 454 0.27 -0.23 9.56
CA ALA A 454 -1.14 -0.34 9.23
C ALA A 454 -1.86 1.01 9.22
N MET A 455 -1.54 1.87 10.20
CA MET A 455 -2.02 3.24 10.28
C MET A 455 -1.57 4.07 9.08
N GLU A 456 -0.29 4.01 8.71
CA GLU A 456 0.25 4.72 7.55
C GLU A 456 -0.46 4.29 6.26
N ALA A 457 -0.61 2.98 6.06
CA ALA A 457 -1.23 2.41 4.87
C ALA A 457 -2.71 2.78 4.72
N ARG A 458 -3.47 2.83 5.83
CA ARG A 458 -4.87 3.25 5.82
C ARG A 458 -5.02 4.76 5.76
N ARG A 459 -4.18 5.54 6.45
CA ARG A 459 -4.17 7.01 6.35
C ARG A 459 -3.97 7.44 4.91
N ARG A 460 -3.07 6.79 4.15
CA ARG A 460 -2.86 7.09 2.72
C ARG A 460 -4.15 6.98 1.88
N VAL A 461 -5.02 6.00 2.17
CA VAL A 461 -6.38 5.91 1.58
C VAL A 461 -7.21 7.11 2.00
N LYS A 462 -7.23 7.41 3.31
CA LYS A 462 -8.06 8.48 3.88
C LYS A 462 -7.70 9.87 3.37
N GLU A 463 -6.42 10.16 3.17
CA GLU A 463 -5.94 11.39 2.54
C GLU A 463 -6.50 11.56 1.12
N GLN A 464 -6.67 10.47 0.37
CA GLN A 464 -7.26 10.56 -0.97
C GLN A 464 -8.77 10.77 -0.91
N LEU A 465 -9.45 10.15 0.07
CA LEU A 465 -10.87 10.37 0.32
C LEU A 465 -11.14 11.81 0.74
N LYS A 466 -10.27 12.42 1.56
CA LYS A 466 -10.32 13.85 1.90
C LYS A 466 -10.26 14.74 0.66
N LYS A 467 -9.38 14.42 -0.30
CA LYS A 467 -9.30 15.17 -1.57
C LYS A 467 -10.53 15.00 -2.46
N LEU A 468 -11.17 13.83 -2.43
CA LEU A 468 -12.31 13.49 -3.29
C LEU A 468 -13.66 13.93 -2.71
N GLY A 469 -13.88 13.71 -1.41
CA GLY A 469 -15.14 13.96 -0.71
C GLY A 469 -15.11 15.19 0.22
N GLY A 470 -13.97 15.89 0.32
CA GLY A 470 -13.85 17.12 1.10
C GLY A 470 -14.14 16.91 2.59
N LEU A 471 -15.07 17.71 3.11
CA LEU A 471 -15.43 17.76 4.54
C LEU A 471 -15.97 16.44 5.09
N GLU A 472 -16.41 15.48 4.28
CA GLU A 472 -16.85 14.16 4.77
C GLU A 472 -15.68 13.35 5.39
N PHE A 473 -14.44 13.65 5.01
CA PHE A 473 -13.25 12.86 5.37
C PHE A 473 -12.14 13.71 6.02
N PHE A 474 -12.49 14.76 6.76
CA PHE A 474 -11.50 15.67 7.38
C PHE A 474 -10.70 15.03 8.53
N ASP A 475 -11.28 14.02 9.20
CA ASP A 475 -10.65 13.25 10.28
C ASP A 475 -9.55 12.33 9.75
N VAL A 476 -8.36 12.90 9.53
CA VAL A 476 -7.16 12.19 9.04
C VAL A 476 -6.05 12.07 10.07
N ASN A 477 -6.28 12.55 11.30
CA ASN A 477 -5.31 12.48 12.39
C ASN A 477 -5.27 11.08 12.99
N PHE A 478 -4.62 10.16 12.29
CA PHE A 478 -4.48 8.78 12.74
C PHE A 478 -3.47 8.71 13.88
N SER A 479 -3.92 8.20 15.02
CA SER A 479 -3.10 8.01 16.21
C SER A 479 -3.43 6.70 16.93
N TYR A 480 -2.54 6.29 17.83
CA TYR A 480 -2.77 5.23 18.79
C TYR A 480 -2.17 5.59 20.14
N ILE A 481 -2.75 5.08 21.22
CA ILE A 481 -2.37 5.37 22.60
C ILE A 481 -1.79 4.11 23.23
N ASP A 482 -0.65 4.22 23.90
CA ASP A 482 -0.07 3.11 24.67
C ASP A 482 -0.87 2.88 25.96
N ASN A 483 -1.29 1.64 26.22
CA ASN A 483 -2.12 1.34 27.39
C ASN A 483 -1.36 1.47 28.73
N GLU A 484 -0.03 1.40 28.71
CA GLU A 484 0.80 1.49 29.91
C GLU A 484 1.26 2.93 30.18
N THR A 485 1.77 3.63 29.17
CA THR A 485 2.28 5.01 29.34
C THR A 485 1.22 6.08 29.16
N LEU A 486 0.08 5.75 28.54
CA LEU A 486 -0.98 6.67 28.12
C LEU A 486 -0.53 7.73 27.10
N GLU A 487 0.66 7.56 26.52
CA GLU A 487 1.18 8.45 25.47
C GLU A 487 0.47 8.19 24.14
N GLU A 488 0.06 9.25 23.45
CA GLU A 488 -0.57 9.21 22.14
C GLU A 488 0.47 9.45 21.02
N PHE A 489 0.53 8.51 20.08
CA PHE A 489 1.44 8.53 18.94
C PHE A 489 0.67 8.79 17.65
N PHE A 490 1.00 9.89 16.96
CA PHE A 490 0.43 10.23 15.66
C PHE A 490 1.23 9.64 14.50
N VAL A 491 0.55 9.08 13.50
CA VAL A 491 1.17 8.43 12.34
C VAL A 491 0.90 9.24 11.08
N SER A 492 1.92 9.86 10.51
CA SER A 492 1.85 10.62 9.25
C SER A 492 2.12 9.73 8.02
N VAL A 493 1.87 10.26 6.82
CA VAL A 493 2.30 9.64 5.55
C VAL A 493 3.35 10.50 4.86
N PRO A 494 4.40 9.94 4.23
CA PRO A 494 5.44 10.73 3.55
C PRO A 494 4.88 11.66 2.46
N GLU A 495 3.80 11.27 1.80
CA GLU A 495 3.19 12.05 0.72
C GLU A 495 2.40 13.27 1.21
N GLN A 496 2.25 13.44 2.53
CA GLN A 496 1.76 14.68 3.13
C GLN A 496 2.81 15.80 3.14
N GLY A 497 4.06 15.51 2.79
CA GLY A 497 5.13 16.50 2.84
C GLY A 497 6.05 16.43 1.64
N GLY A 498 5.84 17.34 0.70
CA GLY A 498 7.01 17.95 0.05
C GLY A 498 7.65 18.92 1.03
N SER A 499 8.32 18.40 2.08
CA SER A 499 8.90 19.14 3.22
C SER A 499 7.90 20.06 3.95
N GLU A 500 8.23 20.54 5.14
CA GLU A 500 7.44 21.57 5.84
C GLU A 500 7.04 22.69 4.86
N LEU A 501 5.77 23.12 4.87
CA LEU A 501 5.30 24.21 4.00
C LEU A 501 6.09 25.51 4.24
N ILE A 502 6.66 25.64 5.44
CA ILE A 502 7.61 26.67 5.84
C ILE A 502 8.99 26.00 5.96
N PRO A 503 9.86 26.14 4.95
CA PRO A 503 11.16 25.48 4.96
C PRO A 503 12.08 26.03 6.06
N ALA A 504 12.94 25.16 6.58
CA ALA A 504 14.09 25.59 7.38
C ALA A 504 15.09 26.39 6.54
N GLY A 505 15.83 27.30 7.19
CA GLY A 505 16.72 28.28 6.58
C GLY A 505 16.14 29.69 6.52
N MET A 506 17.01 30.69 6.34
CA MET A 506 16.55 32.07 6.17
C MET A 506 15.81 32.23 4.84
N PRO A 507 14.58 32.78 4.85
CA PRO A 507 13.87 33.10 3.61
C PRO A 507 14.58 34.21 2.85
N LYS A 508 14.24 34.38 1.56
CA LYS A 508 14.70 35.56 0.80
C LYS A 508 13.99 36.82 1.30
N PRO A 509 14.63 38.01 1.23
CA PRO A 509 13.93 39.27 1.49
C PRO A 509 12.64 39.39 0.67
N GLY A 510 11.56 39.83 1.30
CA GLY A 510 10.22 39.92 0.67
C GLY A 510 9.40 38.63 0.71
N VAL A 511 9.92 37.54 1.29
CA VAL A 511 9.18 36.28 1.51
C VAL A 511 8.65 36.24 2.94
N VAL A 512 7.33 36.15 3.10
CA VAL A 512 6.65 36.16 4.41
C VAL A 512 5.58 35.07 4.45
N HIS A 513 5.53 34.31 5.54
CA HIS A 513 4.45 33.34 5.79
C HIS A 513 3.44 33.93 6.78
N LEU A 514 2.16 33.73 6.52
CA LEU A 514 1.08 34.10 7.42
C LEU A 514 0.03 32.99 7.53
N VAL A 515 -0.56 32.87 8.70
CA VAL A 515 -1.73 32.03 8.93
C VAL A 515 -2.91 32.94 9.23
N THR A 516 -4.01 32.73 8.52
CA THR A 516 -5.22 33.55 8.64
C THR A 516 -6.43 32.80 8.11
N GLN A 517 -7.64 33.24 8.48
CA GLN A 517 -8.87 32.68 7.92
C GLN A 517 -9.15 33.22 6.52
N ALA A 518 -9.51 32.33 5.62
CA ALA A 518 -10.08 32.69 4.33
C ALA A 518 -11.49 33.28 4.50
N GLU A 519 -12.02 33.90 3.45
CA GLU A 519 -13.42 34.36 3.41
C GLU A 519 -14.44 33.23 3.67
N SER A 520 -14.03 31.97 3.45
CA SER A 520 -14.81 30.77 3.75
C SER A 520 -14.88 30.42 5.26
N GLY A 521 -14.09 31.09 6.11
CA GLY A 521 -13.94 30.79 7.53
C GLY A 521 -12.91 29.70 7.83
N MET A 522 -12.31 29.07 6.82
CA MET A 522 -11.25 28.07 7.02
C MET A 522 -9.89 28.73 7.26
N THR A 523 -9.16 28.26 8.27
CA THR A 523 -7.78 28.69 8.55
C THR A 523 -6.83 28.11 7.50
N GLY A 524 -6.07 28.98 6.84
CA GLY A 524 -5.12 28.64 5.79
C GLY A 524 -3.73 29.21 6.03
N LEU A 525 -2.75 28.65 5.32
CA LEU A 525 -1.37 29.15 5.28
C LEU A 525 -1.15 29.83 3.93
N TYR A 526 -0.59 31.02 3.98
CA TYR A 526 -0.29 31.82 2.81
C TYR A 526 1.18 32.20 2.82
N ARG A 527 1.79 32.25 1.64
CA ARG A 527 3.15 32.76 1.44
C ARG A 527 3.11 33.94 0.50
N PHE A 528 3.65 35.05 0.95
CA PHE A 528 3.87 36.24 0.13
C PHE A 528 5.26 36.18 -0.47
N GLU A 529 5.35 36.48 -1.76
CA GLU A 529 6.60 36.62 -2.49
C GLU A 529 6.61 38.00 -3.14
N THR A 530 7.42 38.90 -2.57
CA THR A 530 7.51 40.29 -3.05
C THR A 530 8.79 40.52 -3.84
N GLN A 531 8.65 41.04 -5.05
CA GLN A 531 9.77 41.48 -5.89
C GLN A 531 9.78 43.01 -5.96
N MET A 532 10.99 43.57 -5.97
CA MET A 532 11.23 45.01 -6.07
C MET A 532 12.10 45.28 -7.30
N THR A 533 11.67 46.22 -8.14
CA THR A 533 12.40 46.68 -9.34
C THR A 533 12.51 48.20 -9.34
N ALA A 534 13.40 48.79 -10.12
CA ALA A 534 13.49 50.25 -10.24
C ALA A 534 12.23 50.78 -10.95
N GLY A 535 11.63 51.86 -10.41
CA GLY A 535 10.48 52.50 -11.05
C GLY A 535 9.85 53.59 -10.18
N ASN A 536 8.53 53.80 -10.30
CA ASN A 536 7.88 55.04 -9.82
C ASN A 536 6.93 54.84 -8.62
N GLY A 537 7.20 53.89 -7.73
CA GLY A 537 6.37 53.69 -6.53
C GLY A 537 5.05 52.95 -6.76
N LYS A 538 4.90 52.25 -7.90
CA LYS A 538 3.71 51.45 -8.19
C LYS A 538 3.74 50.11 -7.45
N HIS A 539 2.55 49.57 -7.17
CA HIS A 539 2.38 48.24 -6.61
C HIS A 539 1.37 47.44 -7.42
N SER A 540 1.65 46.16 -7.58
CA SER A 540 0.83 45.20 -8.31
C SER A 540 0.72 43.90 -7.52
N VAL A 541 -0.44 43.23 -7.63
CA VAL A 541 -0.77 42.02 -6.87
C VAL A 541 -1.21 40.92 -7.81
N SER A 542 -0.72 39.71 -7.58
CA SER A 542 -1.17 38.49 -8.26
C SER A 542 -1.40 37.34 -7.26
N GLY A 543 -2.08 36.28 -7.69
CA GLY A 543 -2.36 35.10 -6.84
C GLY A 543 -3.67 35.13 -6.05
N LEU A 544 -4.49 36.18 -6.18
CA LEU A 544 -5.79 36.34 -5.49
C LEU A 544 -7.03 36.25 -6.40
N GLY A 545 -6.85 35.85 -7.66
CA GLY A 545 -7.95 35.75 -8.63
C GLY A 545 -8.74 37.05 -8.80
N SER A 546 -10.08 36.95 -8.80
CA SER A 546 -11.01 38.08 -8.92
C SER A 546 -11.47 38.66 -7.58
N SER A 547 -10.91 38.23 -6.44
CA SER A 547 -11.31 38.76 -5.12
C SER A 547 -10.85 40.21 -4.94
N THR A 548 -11.81 41.14 -4.99
CA THR A 548 -11.55 42.58 -4.80
C THR A 548 -11.25 42.92 -3.34
N SER A 549 -11.94 42.28 -2.40
CA SER A 549 -11.77 42.44 -0.95
C SER A 549 -10.38 42.04 -0.47
N ALA A 550 -9.86 40.90 -0.94
CA ALA A 550 -8.50 40.47 -0.59
C ALA A 550 -7.42 41.37 -1.20
N LYS A 551 -7.64 41.89 -2.42
CA LYS A 551 -6.75 42.89 -3.03
C LYS A 551 -6.76 44.20 -2.25
N GLU A 552 -7.90 44.60 -1.71
CA GLU A 552 -8.03 45.80 -0.88
C GLU A 552 -7.26 45.65 0.44
N ALA A 553 -7.27 44.46 1.06
CA ALA A 553 -6.48 44.20 2.27
C ALA A 553 -4.97 44.39 2.05
N ILE A 554 -4.44 43.95 0.90
CA ILE A 554 -3.04 44.19 0.51
C ILE A 554 -2.81 45.67 0.22
N ARG A 555 -3.76 46.34 -0.43
CA ARG A 555 -3.68 47.79 -0.68
C ARG A 555 -3.58 48.59 0.62
N VAL A 556 -4.36 48.23 1.64
CA VAL A 556 -4.28 48.84 2.99
C VAL A 556 -2.86 48.69 3.56
N GLY A 557 -2.25 47.51 3.43
CA GLY A 557 -0.86 47.29 3.85
C GLY A 557 0.15 48.17 3.11
N PHE A 558 -0.01 48.31 1.79
CA PHE A 558 0.85 49.15 0.95
C PHE A 558 0.68 50.66 1.21
N ASP A 559 -0.55 51.13 1.41
CA ASP A 559 -0.81 52.54 1.71
C ASP A 559 -0.30 52.92 3.11
N TYR A 560 -0.43 52.01 4.09
CA TYR A 560 0.20 52.18 5.40
C TYR A 560 1.73 52.24 5.29
N PHE A 561 2.34 51.34 4.52
CA PHE A 561 3.78 51.32 4.24
C PHE A 561 4.25 52.66 3.67
N LYS A 562 3.55 53.24 2.69
CA LYS A 562 3.88 54.56 2.13
C LYS A 562 3.84 55.68 3.18
N GLY A 563 2.78 55.72 3.97
CA GLY A 563 2.55 56.79 4.96
C GLY A 563 3.51 56.73 6.16
N ASN A 564 4.04 55.54 6.46
CA ASN A 564 4.80 55.28 7.69
C ASN A 564 6.24 54.81 7.45
N LEU A 565 6.73 54.78 6.20
CA LEU A 565 8.08 54.29 5.88
C LEU A 565 9.17 55.03 6.65
N SER A 566 9.04 56.34 6.88
CA SER A 566 10.00 57.15 7.63
C SER A 566 10.17 56.70 9.09
N ARG A 567 9.18 55.99 9.66
CA ARG A 567 9.25 55.40 11.01
C ARG A 567 10.03 54.08 11.03
N VAL A 568 10.24 53.46 9.86
CA VAL A 568 10.98 52.21 9.67
C VAL A 568 12.39 52.48 9.15
N SER A 569 12.54 53.41 8.21
CA SER A 569 13.84 53.86 7.69
C SER A 569 13.76 55.30 7.21
N ALA A 570 14.61 56.17 7.76
CA ALA A 570 14.67 57.58 7.40
C ALA A 570 15.24 57.83 5.99
N THR A 571 16.01 56.88 5.45
CA THR A 571 16.71 57.04 4.16
C THR A 571 16.06 56.28 3.02
N ALA A 572 15.23 55.27 3.30
CA ALA A 572 14.61 54.47 2.27
C ALA A 572 13.47 55.23 1.57
N LYS A 573 13.39 55.09 0.25
CA LYS A 573 12.35 55.74 -0.57
C LYS A 573 11.58 54.71 -1.38
N PHE A 574 10.29 54.56 -1.08
CA PHE A 574 9.45 53.65 -1.86
C PHE A 574 9.22 54.16 -3.30
N SER A 575 9.27 55.48 -3.51
CA SER A 575 8.93 56.12 -4.79
C SER A 575 9.92 55.80 -5.92
N GLU A 576 11.11 55.30 -5.59
CA GLU A 576 12.17 54.93 -6.56
C GLU A 576 12.02 53.46 -7.04
N HIS A 577 11.01 52.74 -6.54
CA HIS A 577 10.86 51.30 -6.77
C HIS A 577 9.42 50.92 -7.15
N GLU A 578 9.27 49.87 -7.95
CA GLU A 578 8.00 49.19 -8.19
C GLU A 578 7.97 47.84 -7.48
N TYR A 579 6.82 47.54 -6.87
CA TYR A 579 6.60 46.36 -6.05
C TYR A 579 5.60 45.42 -6.72
N HIS A 580 5.96 44.16 -6.84
CA HIS A 580 5.05 43.11 -7.28
C HIS A 580 4.95 42.06 -6.18
N LEU A 581 3.78 41.95 -5.55
CA LEU A 581 3.49 40.99 -4.51
C LEU A 581 2.66 39.85 -5.09
N HIS A 582 3.21 38.64 -5.04
CA HIS A 582 2.52 37.42 -5.41
C HIS A 582 2.08 36.65 -4.16
N VAL A 583 0.79 36.30 -4.09
CA VAL A 583 0.23 35.48 -3.01
C VAL A 583 0.16 34.02 -3.44
N VAL A 584 0.80 33.14 -2.68
CA VAL A 584 0.70 31.69 -2.83
C VAL A 584 -0.13 31.15 -1.68
N GLU A 585 -1.21 30.47 -2.01
CA GLU A 585 -2.12 29.86 -1.04
C GLU A 585 -1.78 28.36 -0.93
N LEU A 586 -1.38 27.90 0.26
CA LEU A 586 -0.74 26.59 0.42
C LEU A 586 -1.72 25.48 0.81
N HIS A 587 -2.96 25.82 1.20
CA HIS A 587 -3.97 24.87 1.68
C HIS A 587 -5.27 24.83 0.84
N ASN A 588 -5.35 25.61 -0.24
CA ASN A 588 -6.55 25.79 -1.08
C ASN A 588 -7.81 26.23 -0.31
N THR A 589 -7.65 27.03 0.75
CA THR A 589 -8.74 27.58 1.58
C THR A 589 -9.47 28.77 0.95
N GLY A 590 -8.92 29.36 -0.11
CA GLY A 590 -9.43 30.57 -0.75
C GLY A 590 -8.74 31.87 -0.29
N PRO A 591 -9.14 33.04 -0.81
CA PRO A 591 -8.53 34.32 -0.47
C PRO A 591 -8.89 34.80 0.95
N SER A 592 -8.02 35.60 1.56
CA SER A 592 -8.22 36.20 2.89
C SER A 592 -8.20 37.73 2.84
N THR A 593 -8.99 38.36 3.71
CA THR A 593 -9.06 39.82 3.92
C THR A 593 -8.18 40.31 5.07
N ALA A 594 -7.54 39.41 5.81
CA ALA A 594 -6.73 39.73 6.98
C ALA A 594 -5.23 39.61 6.66
N THR A 595 -4.79 40.31 5.60
CA THR A 595 -3.43 40.19 5.03
C THR A 595 -2.58 41.46 5.09
N SER A 596 -3.16 42.56 5.59
CA SER A 596 -2.54 43.89 5.57
C SER A 596 -1.22 43.98 6.33
N LEU A 597 -1.10 43.32 7.49
CA LEU A 597 0.13 43.34 8.30
C LEU A 597 1.28 42.58 7.62
N ALA A 598 1.00 41.37 7.12
CA ALA A 598 1.99 40.58 6.39
C ALA A 598 2.48 41.30 5.13
N THR A 599 1.58 42.06 4.49
CA THR A 599 1.93 42.93 3.35
C THR A 599 2.95 44.00 3.75
N LEU A 600 2.71 44.72 4.87
CA LEU A 600 3.65 45.73 5.38
C LEU A 600 5.04 45.11 5.65
N ILE A 601 5.08 43.95 6.31
CA ILE A 601 6.33 43.26 6.64
C ILE A 601 7.07 42.84 5.36
N ALA A 602 6.37 42.28 4.38
CA ALA A 602 6.97 41.85 3.11
C ALA A 602 7.57 43.02 2.32
N LEU A 603 6.89 44.17 2.28
CA LEU A 603 7.37 45.39 1.64
C LEU A 603 8.59 45.98 2.33
N CYS A 604 8.59 46.05 3.67
CA CYS A 604 9.75 46.49 4.45
C CYS A 604 10.93 45.52 4.29
N SER A 605 10.66 44.21 4.29
CA SER A 605 11.68 43.16 4.11
C SER A 605 12.41 43.30 2.77
N VAL A 606 11.67 43.45 1.66
CA VAL A 606 12.29 43.59 0.33
C VAL A 606 13.01 44.93 0.17
N LEU A 607 12.42 46.05 0.63
CA LEU A 607 13.01 47.38 0.50
C LEU A 607 14.31 47.53 1.30
N LEU A 608 14.37 46.91 2.49
CA LEU A 608 15.57 46.94 3.33
C LEU A 608 16.58 45.85 2.99
N ALA A 609 16.28 44.99 2.01
CA ALA A 609 17.04 43.79 1.69
C ALA A 609 17.32 42.91 2.93
N LYS A 610 16.38 42.86 3.87
CA LYS A 610 16.50 42.09 5.13
C LYS A 610 15.45 40.98 5.15
N PRO A 611 15.84 39.71 5.29
CA PRO A 611 14.89 38.61 5.39
C PRO A 611 14.14 38.66 6.73
N VAL A 612 12.92 38.13 6.75
CA VAL A 612 12.25 37.83 8.03
C VAL A 612 12.95 36.67 8.74
N GLN A 613 12.76 36.57 10.04
CA GLN A 613 13.36 35.49 10.83
C GLN A 613 12.97 34.09 10.30
N GLU A 614 13.90 33.15 10.40
CA GLU A 614 13.72 31.75 10.01
C GLU A 614 12.50 31.11 10.70
N GLN A 615 11.74 30.32 9.93
CA GLN A 615 10.55 29.58 10.38
C GLN A 615 9.52 30.46 11.15
N MET A 616 9.41 31.74 10.77
CA MET A 616 8.46 32.70 11.35
C MET A 616 7.14 32.74 10.59
N VAL A 617 6.03 32.74 11.34
CA VAL A 617 4.67 33.02 10.86
C VAL A 617 4.15 34.33 11.46
N VAL A 618 3.56 35.16 10.60
CA VAL A 618 2.86 36.39 11.00
C VAL A 618 1.39 36.08 11.26
N LEU A 619 0.90 36.42 12.46
CA LEU A 619 -0.51 36.37 12.81
C LEU A 619 -1.07 37.77 13.00
N GLY A 620 -2.37 37.92 12.75
CA GLY A 620 -3.10 39.18 12.91
C GLY A 620 -3.11 40.05 11.66
N SER A 621 -3.92 41.11 11.72
CA SER A 621 -4.05 42.08 10.63
C SER A 621 -4.09 43.51 11.19
N MET A 622 -4.10 44.50 10.30
CA MET A 622 -4.20 45.91 10.68
C MET A 622 -5.17 46.69 9.80
N THR A 623 -5.68 47.80 10.31
CA THR A 623 -6.44 48.80 9.54
C THR A 623 -5.51 49.83 8.91
N LEU A 624 -6.03 50.66 7.99
CA LEU A 624 -5.26 51.75 7.37
C LEU A 624 -4.74 52.78 8.39
N GLY A 625 -5.44 52.94 9.52
CA GLY A 625 -4.99 53.81 10.63
C GLY A 625 -3.91 53.18 11.53
N GLY A 626 -3.53 51.92 11.28
CA GLY A 626 -2.54 51.20 12.08
C GLY A 626 -3.10 50.51 13.33
N VAL A 627 -4.43 50.39 13.46
CA VAL A 627 -5.05 49.62 14.55
C VAL A 627 -4.86 48.13 14.28
N ILE A 628 -4.36 47.39 15.27
CA ILE A 628 -4.13 45.94 15.18
C ILE A 628 -5.40 45.16 15.52
N ASN A 629 -5.79 44.26 14.62
CA ASN A 629 -6.90 43.34 14.84
C ASN A 629 -6.40 42.04 15.48
N PRO A 630 -7.14 41.46 16.44
CA PRO A 630 -6.79 40.17 17.05
C PRO A 630 -6.88 39.03 16.02
N VAL A 631 -6.12 37.96 16.30
CA VAL A 631 -6.17 36.68 15.58
C VAL A 631 -7.52 36.02 15.81
N GLN A 632 -8.17 35.57 14.74
CA GLN A 632 -9.36 34.74 14.82
C GLN A 632 -8.94 33.27 15.02
N ASP A 633 -9.47 32.62 16.05
CA ASP A 633 -9.13 31.24 16.44
C ASP A 633 -7.61 31.01 16.59
N LEU A 634 -7.09 31.47 17.72
CA LEU A 634 -5.66 31.40 18.02
C LEU A 634 -5.15 29.95 18.11
N ALA A 635 -5.95 29.04 18.66
CA ALA A 635 -5.59 27.64 18.79
C ALA A 635 -5.42 26.97 17.42
N ALA A 636 -6.40 27.11 16.52
CA ALA A 636 -6.31 26.57 15.16
C ALA A 636 -5.16 27.20 14.37
N SER A 637 -4.94 28.51 14.54
CA SER A 637 -3.85 29.23 13.86
C SER A 637 -2.47 28.74 14.28
N LEU A 638 -2.25 28.52 15.57
CA LEU A 638 -0.99 27.99 16.10
C LEU A 638 -0.80 26.52 15.73
N GLN A 639 -1.86 25.71 15.73
CA GLN A 639 -1.76 24.32 15.31
C GLN A 639 -1.33 24.23 13.84
N LEU A 640 -1.98 24.99 12.96
CA LEU A 640 -1.64 25.01 11.54
C LEU A 640 -0.20 25.50 11.31
N ALA A 641 0.24 26.52 12.06
CA ALA A 641 1.61 27.01 11.98
C ALA A 641 2.61 25.91 12.37
N PHE A 642 2.34 25.16 13.44
CA PHE A 642 3.20 24.07 13.91
C PHE A 642 3.30 22.95 12.87
N ASP A 643 2.14 22.48 12.39
CA ASP A 643 2.05 21.42 11.38
C ASP A 643 2.73 21.82 10.06
N SER A 644 2.80 23.13 9.79
CA SER A 644 3.46 23.71 8.61
C SER A 644 4.97 23.92 8.78
N GLY A 645 5.55 23.64 9.95
CA GLY A 645 6.99 23.78 10.24
C GLY A 645 7.41 25.12 10.86
N ALA A 646 6.48 25.91 11.39
CA ALA A 646 6.84 27.14 12.08
C ALA A 646 7.43 26.87 13.47
N LYS A 647 8.47 27.63 13.84
CA LYS A 647 9.06 27.65 15.19
C LYS A 647 8.94 29.01 15.86
N LYS A 648 8.68 30.06 15.10
CA LYS A 648 8.51 31.43 15.60
C LYS A 648 7.17 31.98 15.17
N VAL A 649 6.52 32.72 16.06
CA VAL A 649 5.22 33.33 15.77
C VAL A 649 5.24 34.78 16.20
N LEU A 650 4.82 35.66 15.30
CA LEU A 650 4.57 37.07 15.58
C LEU A 650 3.08 37.22 15.95
N LEU A 651 2.79 37.56 17.20
CA LEU A 651 1.45 37.51 17.79
C LEU A 651 1.01 38.90 18.31
N PRO A 652 -0.16 39.42 17.93
CA PRO A 652 -0.63 40.69 18.47
C PRO A 652 -0.91 40.62 19.98
N MET A 653 -0.56 41.67 20.73
CA MET A 653 -0.89 41.77 22.16
C MET A 653 -2.41 41.71 22.41
N SER A 654 -3.24 42.14 21.47
CA SER A 654 -4.70 42.04 21.58
C SER A 654 -5.20 40.59 21.61
N SER A 655 -4.41 39.61 21.16
CA SER A 655 -4.72 38.18 21.24
C SER A 655 -4.14 37.49 22.49
N ALA A 656 -3.49 38.23 23.39
CA ALA A 656 -2.95 37.65 24.62
C ALA A 656 -4.06 37.06 25.52
N VAL A 657 -5.28 37.61 25.43
CA VAL A 657 -6.46 37.11 26.17
C VAL A 657 -6.90 35.71 25.73
N ASP A 658 -6.55 35.29 24.51
CA ASP A 658 -6.93 34.00 23.93
C ASP A 658 -5.87 32.91 24.17
N ILE A 659 -4.69 33.25 24.72
CA ILE A 659 -3.63 32.28 25.01
C ILE A 659 -4.12 31.10 25.89
N PRO A 660 -4.96 31.30 26.93
CA PRO A 660 -5.48 30.18 27.72
C PRO A 660 -6.31 29.17 26.92
N THR A 661 -6.77 29.52 25.71
CA THR A 661 -7.49 28.58 24.82
C THR A 661 -6.56 27.61 24.09
N VAL A 662 -5.24 27.87 24.10
CA VAL A 662 -4.23 27.09 23.39
C VAL A 662 -3.66 26.02 24.32
N PRO A 663 -3.54 24.75 23.89
CA PRO A 663 -2.85 23.72 24.68
C PRO A 663 -1.41 24.13 25.03
N VAL A 664 -1.03 23.95 26.30
CA VAL A 664 0.31 24.34 26.80
C VAL A 664 1.44 23.65 26.02
N GLU A 665 1.24 22.40 25.65
CA GLU A 665 2.21 21.63 24.86
C GLU A 665 2.46 22.21 23.48
N LEU A 666 1.44 22.79 22.85
CA LEU A 666 1.56 23.46 21.54
C LEU A 666 2.22 24.83 21.70
N PHE A 667 1.76 25.63 22.67
CA PHE A 667 2.28 26.99 22.88
C PHE A 667 3.78 26.98 23.20
N THR A 668 4.26 25.97 23.95
CA THR A 668 5.67 25.81 24.30
C THR A 668 6.58 25.42 23.13
N LYS A 669 6.03 25.01 21.97
CA LYS A 669 6.82 24.73 20.76
C LYS A 669 7.28 26.00 20.04
N PHE A 670 6.70 27.15 20.36
CA PHE A 670 6.95 28.40 19.65
C PHE A 670 7.79 29.38 20.46
N GLN A 671 8.71 30.05 19.76
CA GLN A 671 9.24 31.33 20.22
C GLN A 671 8.26 32.44 19.80
N VAL A 672 7.53 33.00 20.77
CA VAL A 672 6.51 34.01 20.51
C VAL A 672 7.09 35.42 20.64
N SER A 673 6.87 36.24 19.62
CA SER A 673 7.18 37.68 19.62
C SER A 673 5.89 38.48 19.63
N PHE A 674 5.60 39.12 20.76
CA PHE A 674 4.40 39.97 20.89
C PHE A 674 4.61 41.34 20.25
N TYR A 675 3.60 41.91 19.61
CA TYR A 675 3.66 43.29 19.10
C TYR A 675 2.38 44.07 19.42
N SER A 676 2.51 45.39 19.57
CA SER A 676 1.39 46.31 19.85
C SER A 676 1.09 47.28 18.71
N GLU A 677 2.08 47.57 17.86
CA GLU A 677 1.95 48.47 16.70
C GLU A 677 2.49 47.80 15.42
N PRO A 678 2.00 48.20 14.22
CA PRO A 678 2.49 47.65 12.96
C PRO A 678 4.00 47.82 12.74
N VAL A 679 4.54 48.99 13.11
CA VAL A 679 5.98 49.30 12.96
C VAL A 679 6.82 48.42 13.87
N ASP A 680 6.37 48.19 15.11
CA ASP A 680 7.01 47.26 16.06
C ASP A 680 6.99 45.82 15.52
N ALA A 681 5.90 45.40 14.89
CA ALA A 681 5.80 44.10 14.21
C ALA A 681 6.87 43.94 13.12
N VAL A 682 7.17 45.00 12.34
CA VAL A 682 8.23 44.99 11.31
C VAL A 682 9.60 44.79 11.95
N TYR A 683 9.94 45.56 12.99
CA TYR A 683 11.24 45.44 13.68
C TYR A 683 11.46 44.03 14.23
N LYS A 684 10.43 43.47 14.90
CA LYS A 684 10.45 42.10 15.44
C LYS A 684 10.56 41.05 14.34
N ALA A 685 9.81 41.19 13.25
CA ALA A 685 9.87 40.25 12.13
C ALA A 685 11.25 40.20 11.45
N LEU A 686 11.93 41.35 11.36
CA LEU A 686 13.26 41.48 10.76
C LEU A 686 14.42 41.21 11.73
N GLY A 687 14.12 40.98 13.02
CA GLY A 687 15.14 40.72 14.05
C GLY A 687 16.03 41.92 14.35
N VAL A 688 15.51 43.14 14.21
CA VAL A 688 16.23 44.39 14.48
C VAL A 688 15.62 44.99 15.75
N ASN A 689 16.38 45.03 16.84
CA ASN A 689 16.01 45.70 18.09
C ASN A 689 16.42 47.17 18.08
#